data_AF-A0A7V4HQE6-F1
#
_entry.id   AF-A0A7V4HQE6-F1
#
_cell.length_a   1.000
_cell.length_b   1.000
_cell.length_c   1.000
_cell.angle_alpha   90.00
_cell.angle_beta   90.00
_cell.angle_gamma   90.00
#
_symmetry.space_group_name_H-M   'P 1'
#
loop_
_entity.id
_entity.type
_entity.pdbx_description
1 polymer ?
#
loop_
_entity_poly.entity_id
_entity_poly.type
_entity_poly.pdbx_seq_one_letter_code
_entity_poly.pdbx_strand_id
1 'polypeptide(L)'
;MCPSPYRQRGPSQGTVTRIPSMRGVVLCVFVALIPGAAVSQSFQADRQGFVLRQGKQIVRFDRGHWSAGIEGGGSVRWHEFLWHDAWVYETLPGGKIERGPTLEADGGIALSGTFSARESSPPVKYACRIVPGPEGVRVRYTFEKTGPLKLTRGICLHVFADEKTMAGTNRVWMRPGWHGVLAGRGGGNADSLWIELGGRRSLRLSLPGVRQIDSESGRGFGFRVDLVPRDFEPGQKVEAEYSIAFAEMPEKFPGQIEPSARLLAIGPVAANAAAVPQYGRLELRVDLAATYENPFDPDQVRLDAVFTTPSGKQVEAPGFFMVDYRRQRVDDAEVLLPEGNGRWCVRFAPVEVGRHTWRLRARDRSGEVVGGAGAFEAVAGKSPGFVRVSKADPHYFAFDNGSGFFPIGHNYPIYHARGQTGEDAMRKFAAAGENYNRWWMSSSGLGIEWSGRLGWYRQDNAARIDAMLDLAEELGLYYMMCMDTHQDFREAGWLRNPFNAANGGPCQTPAEWFTHPTARQLYKKRLRYTVARWGYSPHVFCWEFGNEFEGWQDSPDAIKLPWHKEMSDYLRSIDPWGHLITTSFWGHTGPEDYWKLDNIDIVQTHCYTNDDGNVAEPVRRYCLHQWRRFAKPHVFGEFGIRSHATTADKDPRGWAIHNSLWAGLTSLAAGGPMPWWHENYIDPLDLYFHFTALARFAKDLPLGTERWEPLEASELEFIDRSKPPETRDAVVLPRNQWGKPEHDEFRVLSDGSVADDRLPLQLLHGRGHRDLRNPPTFVVDYPRPGKFIVHVDKVSHSGRLQIIVDGALRLDRELPCGEKRGKASVYRPQWKLWETTYDEDFAVEIPAGRRRIRVDNQGDDWIAVTRYVFTGCKVLDKPNVLVCGMKSPSVAVVWLQNRESCWHLHGRQAVGPVDAFRLALAGFGQGRHRLEWWETWEGRPSRTEELAATDSRLILAIPKLTTDVAVKIRRP
;
A
#
# COMPACT_ATOMS: atom_id res chain seq x y z
N MET A 1 -52.44 -12.00 14.74
CA MET A 1 -53.18 -12.98 15.55
C MET A 1 -52.28 -13.45 16.69
N CYS A 2 -52.58 -12.98 17.89
CA CYS A 2 -52.15 -13.54 19.19
C CYS A 2 -52.92 -14.87 19.46
N PRO A 3 -52.76 -15.59 20.60
CA PRO A 3 -51.72 -15.58 21.65
C PRO A 3 -51.34 -16.99 22.24
N SER A 4 -50.33 -17.02 23.15
CA SER A 4 -50.16 -17.67 24.49
C SER A 4 -51.07 -18.86 24.95
N PRO A 5 -50.91 -19.52 26.14
CA PRO A 5 -49.94 -19.41 27.26
C PRO A 5 -49.49 -20.77 27.90
N TYR A 6 -48.64 -20.76 28.93
CA TYR A 6 -49.00 -21.28 30.27
C TYR A 6 -47.97 -20.96 31.37
N ARG A 7 -48.54 -20.71 32.57
CA ARG A 7 -48.02 -20.06 33.78
C ARG A 7 -47.13 -20.92 34.70
N GLN A 8 -46.21 -20.20 35.36
CA GLN A 8 -45.84 -20.19 36.80
C GLN A 8 -46.13 -21.40 37.71
N ARG A 9 -45.11 -21.77 38.51
CA ARG A 9 -45.16 -21.95 39.99
C ARG A 9 -43.72 -22.03 40.57
N GLY A 10 -43.43 -21.24 41.61
CA GLY A 10 -42.44 -21.59 42.65
C GLY A 10 -43.18 -21.91 43.96
N PRO A 11 -42.55 -21.92 45.15
CA PRO A 11 -41.14 -22.24 45.49
C PRO A 11 -41.01 -23.24 46.68
N SER A 12 -39.85 -23.85 46.89
CA SER A 12 -39.40 -24.42 48.19
C SER A 12 -37.88 -24.70 48.12
N GLN A 13 -37.04 -23.87 48.75
CA GLN A 13 -36.40 -24.06 50.06
C GLN A 13 -35.45 -25.27 50.17
N GLY A 14 -34.16 -24.97 50.43
CA GLY A 14 -33.09 -25.94 50.70
C GLY A 14 -31.71 -25.27 50.89
N THR A 15 -31.58 -24.51 51.98
CA THR A 15 -30.41 -24.33 52.87
C THR A 15 -28.96 -24.38 52.34
N VAL A 16 -28.24 -23.25 52.43
CA VAL A 16 -26.82 -23.21 52.87
C VAL A 16 -26.64 -22.09 53.90
N THR A 17 -25.93 -22.45 54.95
CA THR A 17 -25.78 -21.86 56.29
C THR A 17 -25.00 -20.53 56.31
N ARG A 18 -25.55 -19.51 56.97
CA ARG A 18 -24.85 -18.29 57.43
C ARG A 18 -24.50 -18.43 58.92
N ILE A 19 -23.30 -18.02 59.29
CA ILE A 19 -22.83 -17.87 60.69
C ILE A 19 -22.64 -16.36 60.98
N PRO A 20 -22.92 -15.89 62.22
CA PRO A 20 -23.61 -14.62 62.44
C PRO A 20 -22.68 -13.45 62.78
N SER A 21 -23.13 -12.24 62.41
CA SER A 21 -22.56 -10.97 62.86
C SER A 21 -22.99 -10.68 64.30
N MET A 22 -22.08 -10.85 65.25
CA MET A 22 -22.23 -10.34 66.61
C MET A 22 -21.89 -8.84 66.63
N ARG A 23 -22.87 -8.05 67.08
CA ARG A 23 -22.71 -6.63 67.44
C ARG A 23 -21.99 -6.55 68.79
N GLY A 24 -20.74 -6.13 68.77
CA GLY A 24 -20.01 -5.64 69.95
C GLY A 24 -19.92 -4.13 69.90
N VAL A 25 -20.60 -3.46 70.84
CA VAL A 25 -20.48 -2.03 71.11
C VAL A 25 -19.14 -1.81 71.82
N VAL A 26 -18.17 -1.19 71.13
CA VAL A 26 -17.02 -0.56 71.77
C VAL A 26 -17.15 0.93 71.54
N LEU A 27 -17.39 1.63 72.65
CA LEU A 27 -17.44 3.07 72.78
C LEU A 27 -16.04 3.65 72.50
N CYS A 28 -15.77 4.05 71.25
CA CYS A 28 -14.60 4.85 70.92
C CYS A 28 -15.02 6.32 70.82
N VAL A 29 -14.49 7.11 71.76
CA VAL A 29 -14.57 8.56 71.84
C VAL A 29 -14.26 9.18 70.48
N PHE A 30 -15.20 9.95 69.93
CA PHE A 30 -14.96 10.87 68.82
C PHE A 30 -13.99 11.96 69.32
N VAL A 31 -12.69 11.74 69.14
CA VAL A 31 -11.76 12.86 68.98
C VAL A 31 -11.94 13.32 67.54
N ALA A 32 -12.53 14.51 67.37
CA ALA A 32 -12.51 15.23 66.11
C ALA A 32 -11.05 15.54 65.75
N LEU A 33 -10.38 14.60 65.09
CA LEU A 33 -9.19 14.90 64.31
C LEU A 33 -9.69 15.60 63.05
N ILE A 34 -9.60 16.93 63.11
CA ILE A 34 -9.65 17.84 61.98
C ILE A 34 -8.91 17.15 60.82
N PRO A 35 -9.51 17.02 59.61
CA PRO A 35 -8.75 16.60 58.44
C PRO A 35 -7.63 17.63 58.30
N GLY A 36 -6.39 17.22 58.59
CA GLY A 36 -5.23 18.04 58.29
C GLY A 36 -5.36 18.44 56.83
N ALA A 37 -5.44 19.74 56.57
CA ALA A 37 -5.56 20.28 55.23
C ALA A 37 -4.55 19.57 54.34
N ALA A 38 -5.03 18.82 53.34
CA ALA A 38 -4.16 18.40 52.25
C ALA A 38 -3.55 19.69 51.71
N VAL A 39 -2.25 19.90 51.96
CA VAL A 39 -1.55 21.08 51.46
C VAL A 39 -1.74 21.06 49.96
N SER A 40 -2.57 21.96 49.44
CA SER A 40 -2.77 22.12 48.01
C SER A 40 -1.40 22.45 47.43
N GLN A 41 -0.86 21.55 46.62
CA GLN A 41 0.36 21.82 45.90
C GLN A 41 0.15 23.08 45.05
N SER A 42 1.05 24.05 45.12
CA SER A 42 0.94 25.32 44.40
C SER A 42 2.22 25.57 43.63
N PHE A 43 2.08 26.11 42.42
CA PHE A 43 3.21 26.72 41.74
C PHE A 43 3.72 27.95 42.52
N GLN A 44 5.01 28.21 42.41
CA GLN A 44 5.68 29.38 42.94
C GLN A 44 6.29 30.16 41.79
N ALA A 45 6.11 31.48 41.78
CA ALA A 45 6.79 32.33 40.80
C ALA A 45 8.28 32.48 41.17
N ASP A 46 9.16 32.36 40.18
CA ASP A 46 10.59 32.67 40.30
C ASP A 46 11.11 33.45 39.09
N ARG A 47 12.43 33.68 39.01
CA ARG A 47 13.06 34.44 37.92
C ARG A 47 12.95 33.76 36.54
N GLN A 48 12.54 32.49 36.51
CA GLN A 48 12.42 31.66 35.31
C GLN A 48 10.96 31.22 35.08
N GLY A 49 9.98 32.02 35.51
CA GLY A 49 8.56 31.74 35.35
C GLY A 49 7.93 31.15 36.60
N PHE A 50 7.32 29.97 36.49
CA PHE A 50 6.66 29.28 37.60
C PHE A 50 7.27 27.89 37.81
N VAL A 51 7.47 27.51 39.07
CA VAL A 51 8.03 26.22 39.47
C VAL A 51 7.14 25.53 40.50
N LEU A 52 6.89 24.24 40.29
CA LEU A 52 6.32 23.33 41.27
C LEU A 52 7.41 22.36 41.73
N ARG A 53 7.60 22.24 43.05
CA ARG A 53 8.61 21.37 43.66
C ARG A 53 7.94 20.27 44.47
N GLN A 54 8.32 19.02 44.21
CA GLN A 54 7.90 17.84 44.96
C GLN A 54 9.16 17.06 45.40
N GLY A 55 9.71 17.42 46.56
CA GLY A 55 11.05 16.96 46.95
C GLY A 55 12.10 17.46 45.95
N LYS A 56 12.89 16.55 45.36
CA LYS A 56 13.87 16.86 44.30
C LYS A 56 13.24 16.98 42.89
N GLN A 57 11.96 16.66 42.73
CA GLN A 57 11.29 16.73 41.42
C GLN A 57 10.79 18.14 41.15
N ILE A 58 11.01 18.63 39.95
CA ILE A 58 10.64 19.98 39.54
C ILE A 58 9.83 19.96 38.25
N VAL A 59 8.75 20.74 38.20
CA VAL A 59 8.03 21.09 36.96
C VAL A 59 8.06 22.60 36.82
N ARG A 60 8.50 23.10 35.67
CA ARG A 60 8.60 24.52 35.36
C ARG A 60 7.78 24.87 34.12
N PHE A 61 7.17 26.05 34.18
CA PHE A 61 6.44 26.65 33.08
C PHE A 61 6.83 28.12 32.92
N ASP A 62 7.23 28.50 31.71
CA ASP A 62 7.54 29.88 31.35
C ASP A 62 7.01 30.19 29.95
N ARG A 63 5.88 30.91 29.87
CA ARG A 63 5.35 31.49 28.60
C ARG A 63 5.26 30.48 27.44
N GLY A 64 4.77 29.27 27.73
CA GLY A 64 4.63 28.18 26.73
C GLY A 64 5.83 27.23 26.64
N HIS A 65 6.93 27.53 27.35
CA HIS A 65 8.04 26.60 27.52
C HIS A 65 7.86 25.77 28.79
N TRP A 66 7.99 24.46 28.64
CA TRP A 66 7.95 23.52 29.75
C TRP A 66 9.32 22.91 30.01
N SER A 67 9.60 22.65 31.28
CA SER A 67 10.64 21.68 31.66
C SER A 67 10.26 20.90 32.90
N ALA A 68 10.65 19.63 32.98
CA ALA A 68 10.49 18.82 34.17
C ALA A 68 11.68 17.88 34.35
N GLY A 69 12.06 17.63 35.61
CA GLY A 69 13.26 16.86 35.90
C GLY A 69 13.49 16.62 37.38
N ILE A 70 14.69 16.11 37.68
CA ILE A 70 15.22 15.99 39.04
C ILE A 70 16.24 17.09 39.24
N GLU A 71 16.17 17.82 40.35
CA GLU A 71 17.11 18.88 40.70
C GLU A 71 18.56 18.34 40.73
N GLY A 72 19.42 18.91 39.88
CA GLY A 72 20.80 18.45 39.68
C GLY A 72 20.95 17.16 38.84
N GLY A 73 19.89 16.68 38.18
CA GLY A 73 19.89 15.47 37.35
C GLY A 73 19.19 15.64 36.00
N GLY A 74 18.60 14.54 35.50
CA GLY A 74 17.91 14.48 34.21
C GLY A 74 16.77 15.50 34.07
N SER A 75 16.70 16.15 32.92
CA SER A 75 15.66 17.12 32.57
C SER A 75 15.13 16.94 31.16
N VAL A 76 13.82 17.11 31.00
CA VAL A 76 13.12 17.07 29.72
C VAL A 76 12.42 18.40 29.53
N ARG A 77 12.45 18.93 28.31
CA ARG A 77 11.83 20.19 27.90
C ARG A 77 10.81 19.94 26.82
N TRP A 78 9.74 20.73 26.75
CA TRP A 78 8.81 20.65 25.64
C TRP A 78 8.05 21.95 25.42
N HIS A 79 7.40 22.06 24.26
CA HIS A 79 6.48 23.15 23.91
C HIS A 79 5.45 22.64 22.90
N GLU A 80 4.33 23.35 22.80
CA GLU A 80 3.28 23.10 21.80
C GLU A 80 3.67 23.72 20.45
N PHE A 81 3.41 23.01 19.36
CA PHE A 81 3.65 23.49 18.00
C PHE A 81 2.59 22.99 17.01
N LEU A 82 2.49 23.62 15.85
CA LEU A 82 1.64 23.19 14.74
C LEU A 82 2.35 23.34 13.40
N TRP A 83 1.87 22.61 12.40
CA TRP A 83 2.15 22.88 10.99
C TRP A 83 0.87 23.31 10.29
N HIS A 84 0.98 24.31 9.41
CA HIS A 84 -0.13 24.72 8.55
C HIS A 84 0.32 24.90 7.10
N ASP A 85 -0.66 24.83 6.19
CA ASP A 85 -0.49 25.00 4.74
C ASP A 85 0.68 24.14 4.20
N ALA A 86 1.67 24.77 3.55
CA ALA A 86 2.87 24.13 3.02
C ALA A 86 3.94 23.88 4.11
N TRP A 87 3.57 23.18 5.18
CA TRP A 87 4.45 22.79 6.29
C TRP A 87 5.11 23.98 7.03
N VAL A 88 4.40 25.10 7.16
CA VAL A 88 4.87 26.23 7.95
C VAL A 88 4.82 25.84 9.43
N TYR A 89 5.99 25.75 10.07
CA TYR A 89 6.13 25.38 11.48
C TYR A 89 6.00 26.61 12.38
N GLU A 90 5.08 26.53 13.35
CA GLU A 90 4.85 27.57 14.35
C GLU A 90 4.78 26.96 15.74
N THR A 91 5.23 27.71 16.74
CA THR A 91 5.26 27.27 18.15
C THR A 91 4.44 28.21 19.02
N LEU A 92 3.82 27.68 20.07
CA LEU A 92 3.05 28.49 21.01
C LEU A 92 3.91 29.58 21.66
N PRO A 93 5.18 29.32 22.07
CA PRO A 93 6.06 30.38 22.55
C PRO A 93 6.42 31.46 21.52
N GLY A 94 6.33 31.16 20.22
CA GLY A 94 6.50 32.14 19.16
C GLY A 94 5.30 33.07 18.98
N GLY A 95 4.17 32.75 19.61
CA GLY A 95 2.92 33.50 19.59
C GLY A 95 2.90 34.75 20.46
N LYS A 96 1.71 35.34 20.62
CA LYS A 96 1.47 36.50 21.47
C LYS A 96 0.64 36.11 22.69
N ILE A 97 1.14 36.40 23.88
CA ILE A 97 0.35 36.29 25.12
C ILE A 97 -0.49 37.56 25.28
N GLU A 98 -1.80 37.40 25.43
CA GLU A 98 -2.75 38.50 25.63
C GLU A 98 -3.13 38.67 27.10
N ARG A 99 -3.18 37.56 27.85
CA ARG A 99 -3.42 37.56 29.30
C ARG A 99 -2.56 36.49 29.99
N GLY A 100 -2.08 36.81 31.19
CA GLY A 100 -1.22 35.91 31.97
C GLY A 100 0.22 35.84 31.46
N PRO A 101 1.01 34.83 31.90
CA PRO A 101 0.64 33.81 32.88
C PRO A 101 0.43 34.38 34.29
N THR A 102 -0.70 34.06 34.92
CA THR A 102 -1.06 34.46 36.29
C THR A 102 -1.14 33.24 37.20
N LEU A 103 -0.60 33.36 38.43
CA LEU A 103 -0.83 32.39 39.50
C LEU A 103 -2.21 32.64 40.09
N GLU A 104 -3.07 31.62 40.05
CA GLU A 104 -4.44 31.67 40.52
C GLU A 104 -4.55 31.23 42.00
N ALA A 105 -5.69 31.51 42.63
CA ALA A 105 -5.92 31.24 44.05
C ALA A 105 -5.84 29.76 44.44
N ASP A 106 -6.06 28.85 43.49
CA ASP A 106 -5.94 27.40 43.68
C ASP A 106 -4.50 26.88 43.48
N GLY A 107 -3.53 27.78 43.31
CA GLY A 107 -2.13 27.45 43.06
C GLY A 107 -1.82 27.01 41.63
N GLY A 108 -2.80 27.04 40.73
CA GLY A 108 -2.65 26.80 39.30
C GLY A 108 -2.24 28.05 38.50
N ILE A 109 -1.94 27.88 37.23
CA ILE A 109 -1.57 28.97 36.30
C ILE A 109 -2.64 29.11 35.21
N ALA A 110 -2.95 30.34 34.80
CA ALA A 110 -3.80 30.62 33.65
C ALA A 110 -3.12 31.58 32.67
N LEU A 111 -3.31 31.35 31.37
CA LEU A 111 -2.85 32.25 30.30
C LEU A 111 -3.71 32.11 29.04
N SER A 112 -3.77 33.14 28.23
CA SER A 112 -4.43 33.11 26.93
C SER A 112 -3.76 34.02 25.92
N GLY A 113 -3.91 33.72 24.64
CA GLY A 113 -3.37 34.55 23.56
C GLY A 113 -3.51 33.92 22.19
N THR A 114 -2.59 34.23 21.29
CA THR A 114 -2.51 33.66 19.94
C THR A 114 -1.24 32.84 19.78
N PHE A 115 -1.37 31.64 19.22
CA PHE A 115 -0.29 30.68 19.00
C PHE A 115 0.57 31.07 17.80
N SER A 116 -0.08 31.39 16.68
CA SER A 116 0.56 31.84 15.44
C SER A 116 0.93 33.32 15.53
N ALA A 117 2.06 33.70 14.92
CA ALA A 117 2.58 35.07 14.95
C ALA A 117 2.99 35.64 13.58
N ARG A 118 2.82 34.90 12.48
CA ARG A 118 3.16 35.40 11.14
C ARG A 118 2.05 36.30 10.60
N GLU A 119 2.41 37.44 10.03
CA GLU A 119 1.47 38.47 9.55
C GLU A 119 0.45 37.96 8.51
N SER A 120 0.78 36.92 7.75
CA SER A 120 -0.06 36.38 6.67
C SER A 120 -0.96 35.21 7.07
N SER A 121 -0.81 34.66 8.28
CA SER A 121 -1.55 33.48 8.74
C SER A 121 -2.67 33.90 9.71
N PRO A 122 -3.93 33.46 9.52
CA PRO A 122 -4.96 33.66 10.53
C PRO A 122 -4.54 33.01 11.86
N PRO A 123 -4.53 33.75 12.99
CA PRO A 123 -4.02 33.20 14.23
C PRO A 123 -4.92 32.11 14.82
N VAL A 124 -4.30 31.18 15.55
CA VAL A 124 -5.02 30.24 16.42
C VAL A 124 -5.04 30.81 17.83
N LYS A 125 -6.23 31.15 18.35
CA LYS A 125 -6.40 31.56 19.74
C LYS A 125 -6.22 30.36 20.65
N TYR A 126 -5.66 30.59 21.83
CA TYR A 126 -5.59 29.59 22.89
C TYR A 126 -5.97 30.19 24.25
N ALA A 127 -6.59 29.37 25.09
CA ALA A 127 -6.70 29.59 26.52
C ALA A 127 -6.13 28.35 27.22
N CYS A 128 -5.26 28.54 28.20
CA CYS A 128 -4.55 27.48 28.90
C CYS A 128 -4.79 27.55 30.41
N ARG A 129 -5.07 26.39 30.99
CA ARG A 129 -5.23 26.18 32.43
C ARG A 129 -4.34 25.06 32.92
N ILE A 130 -3.46 25.39 33.87
CA ILE A 130 -2.50 24.46 34.49
C ILE A 130 -2.89 24.30 35.96
N VAL A 131 -3.16 23.07 36.39
CA VAL A 131 -3.64 22.79 37.76
C VAL A 131 -2.76 21.72 38.40
N PRO A 132 -2.02 22.04 39.47
CA PRO A 132 -1.33 21.02 40.27
C PRO A 132 -2.32 20.16 41.07
N GLY A 133 -1.99 18.89 41.28
CA GLY A 133 -2.82 17.94 42.01
C GLY A 133 -2.02 16.77 42.57
N PRO A 134 -2.66 15.86 43.33
CA PRO A 134 -1.97 14.78 44.02
C PRO A 134 -1.26 13.78 43.08
N GLU A 135 -1.78 13.61 41.86
CA GLU A 135 -1.21 12.70 40.86
C GLU A 135 -0.26 13.38 39.85
N GLY A 136 0.00 14.69 40.01
CA GLY A 136 0.83 15.48 39.09
C GLY A 136 0.17 16.79 38.67
N VAL A 137 0.59 17.34 37.53
CA VAL A 137 0.08 18.60 36.97
C VAL A 137 -0.81 18.29 35.78
N ARG A 138 -2.05 18.80 35.78
CA ARG A 138 -2.97 18.72 34.64
C ARG A 138 -2.88 20.01 33.83
N VAL A 139 -2.76 19.88 32.50
CA VAL A 139 -2.69 20.99 31.56
C VAL A 139 -3.87 20.88 30.59
N ARG A 140 -4.66 21.95 30.47
CA ARG A 140 -5.80 22.04 29.55
C ARG A 140 -5.66 23.24 28.64
N TYR A 141 -5.89 23.03 27.36
CA TYR A 141 -5.95 24.07 26.35
C TYR A 141 -7.32 24.05 25.66
N THR A 142 -7.88 25.23 25.43
CA THR A 142 -8.93 25.45 24.42
C THR A 142 -8.29 26.17 23.23
N PHE A 143 -8.39 25.61 22.03
CA PHE A 143 -7.91 26.21 20.78
C PHE A 143 -9.07 26.64 19.87
N GLU A 144 -8.90 27.74 19.14
CA GLU A 144 -9.90 28.24 18.19
C GLU A 144 -9.20 28.93 17.00
N LYS A 145 -9.47 28.48 15.77
CA LYS A 145 -8.96 29.15 14.56
C LYS A 145 -9.78 30.42 14.30
N THR A 146 -9.11 31.56 14.14
CA THR A 146 -9.78 32.84 13.89
C THR A 146 -10.21 33.06 12.44
N GLY A 147 -9.73 32.21 11.52
CA GLY A 147 -10.07 32.25 10.10
C GLY A 147 -9.58 30.99 9.37
N PRO A 148 -9.70 30.95 8.04
CA PRO A 148 -9.26 29.81 7.24
C PRO A 148 -7.75 29.58 7.34
N LEU A 149 -7.35 28.54 8.08
CA LEU A 149 -5.97 28.09 8.23
C LEU A 149 -6.00 26.56 8.24
N LYS A 150 -5.39 25.88 7.27
CA LYS A 150 -5.43 24.40 7.21
C LYS A 150 -4.30 23.81 8.03
N LEU A 151 -4.62 23.14 9.14
CA LEU A 151 -3.60 22.46 9.95
C LEU A 151 -3.19 21.15 9.28
N THR A 152 -1.89 20.98 9.03
CA THR A 152 -1.36 19.79 8.34
C THR A 152 -1.48 18.53 9.22
N ARG A 153 -1.28 18.67 10.54
CA ARG A 153 -1.30 17.57 11.53
C ARG A 153 -1.97 17.94 12.86
N GLY A 154 -2.83 18.96 12.85
CA GLY A 154 -3.40 19.52 14.08
C GLY A 154 -2.32 20.19 14.96
N ILE A 155 -2.37 19.96 16.28
CA ILE A 155 -1.48 20.59 17.29
C ILE A 155 -0.73 19.49 18.04
N CYS A 156 0.57 19.65 18.21
CA CYS A 156 1.48 18.65 18.77
C CYS A 156 2.31 19.21 19.94
N LEU A 157 2.88 18.32 20.75
CA LEU A 157 3.99 18.61 21.67
C LEU A 157 5.30 18.21 21.00
N HIS A 158 6.31 19.07 21.06
CA HIS A 158 7.69 18.72 20.74
C HIS A 158 8.45 18.53 22.05
N VAL A 159 8.71 17.28 22.42
CA VAL A 159 9.40 16.89 23.64
C VAL A 159 10.86 16.62 23.35
N PHE A 160 11.76 17.16 24.18
CA PHE A 160 13.20 17.12 23.99
C PHE A 160 13.91 16.74 25.29
N ALA A 161 14.71 15.67 25.24
CA ALA A 161 15.63 15.30 26.32
C ALA A 161 17.07 15.66 25.93
N ASP A 162 17.74 16.43 26.79
CA ASP A 162 19.12 16.88 26.55
C ASP A 162 20.12 15.81 27.04
N GLU A 163 20.87 15.23 26.10
CA GLU A 163 21.88 14.21 26.35
C GLU A 163 22.86 14.59 27.48
N LYS A 164 23.20 15.88 27.64
CA LYS A 164 24.13 16.33 28.68
C LYS A 164 23.55 16.20 30.09
N THR A 165 22.23 16.24 30.23
CA THR A 165 21.55 16.20 31.53
C THR A 165 21.06 14.80 31.88
N MET A 166 20.90 13.92 30.89
CA MET A 166 20.38 12.57 31.08
C MET A 166 21.53 11.62 31.49
N ALA A 167 21.70 11.42 32.80
CA ALA A 167 22.63 10.43 33.36
C ALA A 167 21.86 9.15 33.76
N GLY A 168 22.00 8.07 32.99
CA GLY A 168 21.37 6.79 33.33
C GLY A 168 21.20 5.80 32.17
N THR A 169 20.22 4.90 32.32
CA THR A 169 19.87 3.83 31.38
C THR A 169 19.21 4.34 30.09
N ASN A 170 18.83 5.63 30.05
CA ASN A 170 18.18 6.30 28.92
C ASN A 170 16.89 5.62 28.43
N ARG A 171 16.15 4.93 29.31
CA ARG A 171 14.95 4.18 28.92
C ARG A 171 13.78 5.10 28.58
N VAL A 172 13.04 4.70 27.54
CA VAL A 172 11.82 5.36 27.07
C VAL A 172 10.72 4.33 26.91
N TRP A 173 9.50 4.69 27.30
CA TRP A 173 8.31 3.87 27.09
C TRP A 173 7.14 4.71 26.56
N MET A 174 6.75 4.42 25.33
CA MET A 174 5.51 4.89 24.70
C MET A 174 4.44 3.82 24.99
N ARG A 175 3.77 3.94 26.13
CA ARG A 175 2.85 2.92 26.61
C ARG A 175 1.58 2.90 25.76
N PRO A 176 1.04 1.73 25.39
CA PRO A 176 1.53 0.38 25.69
C PRO A 176 2.48 -0.21 24.63
N GLY A 177 2.62 0.45 23.48
CA GLY A 177 3.09 -0.19 22.25
C GLY A 177 4.61 -0.28 22.04
N TRP A 178 5.40 0.70 22.50
CA TRP A 178 6.84 0.72 22.19
C TRP A 178 7.69 1.08 23.40
N HIS A 179 8.81 0.38 23.59
CA HIS A 179 9.82 0.71 24.58
C HIS A 179 11.22 0.63 23.97
N GLY A 180 12.17 1.38 24.53
CA GLY A 180 13.53 1.41 24.03
C GLY A 180 14.41 2.37 24.81
N VAL A 181 15.38 2.95 24.13
CA VAL A 181 16.26 3.99 24.66
C VAL A 181 15.99 5.34 23.98
N LEU A 182 16.48 6.43 24.56
CA LEU A 182 16.37 7.79 23.99
C LEU A 182 16.88 7.90 22.54
N ALA A 183 17.97 7.18 22.21
CA ALA A 183 18.52 7.12 20.85
C ALA A 183 17.73 6.21 19.89
N GLY A 184 16.77 5.44 20.42
CA GLY A 184 15.97 4.51 19.64
C GLY A 184 14.98 5.24 18.74
N ARG A 185 14.82 4.75 17.52
CA ARG A 185 13.80 5.22 16.59
C ARG A 185 12.55 4.38 16.77
N GLY A 186 11.51 4.96 17.35
CA GLY A 186 10.28 4.29 17.73
C GLY A 186 9.07 5.19 17.55
N GLY A 187 7.91 4.58 17.39
CA GLY A 187 6.66 5.32 17.30
C GLY A 187 5.46 4.41 17.33
N GLY A 188 4.29 5.00 17.54
CA GLY A 188 3.02 4.27 17.53
C GLY A 188 1.92 4.98 18.32
N ASN A 189 0.79 4.29 18.42
CA ASN A 189 -0.37 4.72 19.19
C ASN A 189 -0.12 4.44 20.68
N ALA A 190 0.02 5.50 21.47
CA ALA A 190 0.33 5.45 22.89
C ALA A 190 -0.55 6.40 23.73
N ASP A 191 -0.82 6.01 24.98
CA ASP A 191 -1.55 6.82 25.97
C ASP A 191 -0.63 7.68 26.84
N SER A 192 0.68 7.38 26.82
CA SER A 192 1.66 8.09 27.60
C SER A 192 3.09 7.92 27.07
N LEU A 193 3.89 8.96 27.23
CA LEU A 193 5.34 8.97 27.00
C LEU A 193 6.05 9.02 28.35
N TRP A 194 6.91 8.04 28.59
CA TRP A 194 7.75 7.93 29.78
C TRP A 194 9.21 8.07 29.40
N ILE A 195 9.94 8.92 30.10
CA ILE A 195 11.38 9.14 29.91
C ILE A 195 12.07 8.99 31.27
N GLU A 196 13.00 8.05 31.39
CA GLU A 196 13.75 7.83 32.63
C GLU A 196 14.74 8.97 32.88
N LEU A 197 14.63 9.61 34.04
CA LEU A 197 15.47 10.74 34.46
C LEU A 197 16.67 10.30 35.31
N GLY A 198 16.61 9.11 35.90
CA GLY A 198 17.67 8.50 36.71
C GLY A 198 17.13 7.61 37.82
N GLY A 199 17.83 6.49 38.11
CA GLY A 199 17.45 5.57 39.19
C GLY A 199 16.02 5.04 39.06
N ARG A 200 15.58 4.72 37.83
CA ARG A 200 14.20 4.34 37.45
C ARG A 200 13.15 5.44 37.61
N ARG A 201 13.43 6.58 38.25
CA ARG A 201 12.47 7.67 38.32
C ARG A 201 12.32 8.31 36.94
N SER A 202 11.09 8.50 36.49
CA SER A 202 10.75 8.90 35.12
C SER A 202 9.79 10.06 35.10
N LEU A 203 9.93 10.92 34.08
CA LEU A 203 8.88 11.83 33.66
C LEU A 203 7.83 11.04 32.87
N ARG A 204 6.56 11.26 33.18
CA ARG A 204 5.43 10.69 32.47
C ARG A 204 4.52 11.80 31.96
N LEU A 205 4.38 11.89 30.64
CA LEU A 205 3.36 12.70 29.98
C LEU A 205 2.20 11.76 29.59
N SER A 206 1.01 11.95 30.16
CA SER A 206 -0.17 11.11 29.87
C SER A 206 -1.24 11.90 29.12
N LEU A 207 -1.94 11.23 28.21
CA LEU A 207 -2.91 11.82 27.29
C LEU A 207 -4.31 11.27 27.58
N PRO A 208 -5.38 12.05 27.32
CA PRO A 208 -6.75 11.57 27.39
C PRO A 208 -7.02 10.68 26.17
N GLY A 209 -6.80 9.37 26.36
CA GLY A 209 -6.89 8.37 25.30
C GLY A 209 -5.56 8.18 24.58
N VAL A 210 -5.63 7.55 23.40
CA VAL A 210 -4.45 7.13 22.64
C VAL A 210 -4.13 8.15 21.55
N ARG A 211 -2.85 8.48 21.41
CA ARG A 211 -2.33 9.44 20.42
C ARG A 211 -1.10 8.88 19.73
N GLN A 212 -0.81 9.41 18.55
CA GLN A 212 0.42 9.07 17.87
C GLN A 212 1.60 9.76 18.56
N ILE A 213 2.62 8.97 18.89
CA ILE A 213 3.89 9.43 19.44
C ILE A 213 4.99 8.90 18.52
N ASP A 214 5.89 9.77 18.06
CA ASP A 214 6.99 9.39 17.18
C ASP A 214 8.31 10.00 17.68
N SER A 215 9.40 9.24 17.63
CA SER A 215 10.76 9.78 17.76
C SER A 215 11.10 10.66 16.54
N GLU A 216 11.72 11.81 16.76
CA GLU A 216 12.18 12.72 15.72
C GLU A 216 13.72 12.85 15.72
N SER A 217 14.31 13.10 14.54
CA SER A 217 15.75 13.31 14.39
C SER A 217 16.14 14.77 14.58
N GLY A 218 17.18 15.05 15.38
CA GLY A 218 17.69 16.41 15.60
C GLY A 218 18.99 16.44 16.43
N ARG A 219 19.39 17.63 16.92
CA ARG A 219 20.50 17.77 17.89
C ARG A 219 19.98 17.40 19.29
N GLY A 220 20.00 16.12 19.64
CA GLY A 220 19.47 15.54 20.88
C GLY A 220 18.30 14.59 20.63
N PHE A 221 17.59 14.17 21.69
CA PHE A 221 16.52 13.16 21.58
C PHE A 221 15.14 13.83 21.59
N GLY A 222 14.53 13.92 20.40
CA GLY A 222 13.23 14.54 20.18
C GLY A 222 12.10 13.52 20.06
N PHE A 223 10.92 13.88 20.55
CA PHE A 223 9.67 13.14 20.37
C PHE A 223 8.56 14.11 20.00
N ARG A 224 7.73 13.74 19.04
CA ARG A 224 6.46 14.39 18.76
C ARG A 224 5.33 13.62 19.40
N VAL A 225 4.44 14.33 20.10
CA VAL A 225 3.21 13.77 20.67
C VAL A 225 2.04 14.54 20.09
N ASP A 226 1.15 13.86 19.37
CA ASP A 226 -0.05 14.50 18.81
C ASP A 226 -1.03 14.85 19.95
N LEU A 227 -1.36 16.12 20.12
CA LEU A 227 -2.25 16.61 21.17
C LEU A 227 -3.68 16.78 20.64
N VAL A 228 -3.82 17.55 19.57
CA VAL A 228 -5.04 17.64 18.74
C VAL A 228 -4.73 16.95 17.41
N PRO A 229 -5.31 15.78 17.13
CA PRO A 229 -4.74 14.87 16.14
C PRO A 229 -5.22 15.10 14.69
N ARG A 230 -6.04 16.13 14.42
CA ARG A 230 -6.61 16.47 13.11
C ARG A 230 -6.86 17.98 13.01
N ASP A 231 -7.11 18.47 11.79
CA ASP A 231 -7.64 19.82 11.56
C ASP A 231 -9.08 19.95 12.09
N PHE A 232 -9.55 21.18 12.27
CA PHE A 232 -10.89 21.52 12.78
C PHE A 232 -11.43 22.78 12.08
N GLU A 233 -12.70 23.14 12.23
CA GLU A 233 -13.26 24.28 11.48
C GLU A 233 -12.91 25.65 12.13
N PRO A 234 -12.77 26.74 11.35
CA PRO A 234 -12.70 28.09 11.91
C PRO A 234 -13.89 28.41 12.84
N GLY A 235 -13.60 29.02 13.99
CA GLY A 235 -14.59 29.29 15.05
C GLY A 235 -14.99 28.07 15.90
N GLN A 236 -14.59 26.85 15.53
CA GLN A 236 -14.76 25.67 16.39
C GLN A 236 -13.76 25.74 17.55
N LYS A 237 -14.27 25.58 18.78
CA LYS A 237 -13.44 25.41 19.97
C LYS A 237 -13.08 23.94 20.15
N VAL A 238 -11.78 23.66 20.24
CA VAL A 238 -11.25 22.31 20.45
C VAL A 238 -10.49 22.26 21.76
N GLU A 239 -10.86 21.32 22.61
CA GLU A 239 -10.20 21.06 23.89
C GLU A 239 -9.04 20.07 23.71
N ALA A 240 -7.96 20.32 24.43
CA ALA A 240 -6.80 19.46 24.52
C ALA A 240 -6.35 19.35 25.98
N GLU A 241 -6.02 18.15 26.44
CA GLU A 241 -5.54 17.93 27.80
C GLU A 241 -4.32 16.99 27.78
N TYR A 242 -3.40 17.18 28.72
CA TYR A 242 -2.41 16.17 29.10
C TYR A 242 -2.02 16.35 30.57
N SER A 243 -1.44 15.31 31.18
CA SER A 243 -0.95 15.37 32.55
C SER A 243 0.54 15.06 32.65
N ILE A 244 1.23 15.79 33.52
CA ILE A 244 2.65 15.67 33.83
C ILE A 244 2.77 15.02 35.20
N ALA A 245 3.39 13.86 35.27
CA ALA A 245 3.62 13.15 36.53
C ALA A 245 5.03 12.60 36.57
N PHE A 246 5.48 12.23 37.76
CA PHE A 246 6.70 11.44 37.93
C PHE A 246 6.33 10.06 38.45
N ALA A 247 6.89 9.03 37.83
CA ALA A 247 6.58 7.63 38.14
C ALA A 247 7.84 6.76 38.08
N GLU A 248 7.78 5.55 38.62
CA GLU A 248 8.88 4.59 38.51
C GLU A 248 8.77 3.83 37.18
N MET A 249 9.85 3.80 36.41
CA MET A 249 9.97 2.98 35.22
C MET A 249 9.90 1.50 35.64
N PRO A 250 9.09 0.68 34.96
CA PRO A 250 9.04 -0.75 35.25
C PRO A 250 10.42 -1.38 35.03
N GLU A 251 10.68 -2.49 35.73
CA GLU A 251 11.92 -3.26 35.54
C GLU A 251 11.95 -3.88 34.15
N LYS A 252 10.79 -4.45 33.76
CA LYS A 252 10.57 -5.08 32.47
C LYS A 252 9.34 -4.48 31.81
N PHE A 253 9.43 -4.25 30.51
CA PHE A 253 8.29 -3.82 29.72
C PHE A 253 7.45 -5.02 29.27
N PRO A 254 6.12 -4.89 29.20
CA PRO A 254 5.28 -5.83 28.48
C PRO A 254 5.80 -6.03 27.04
N GLY A 255 5.93 -7.28 26.59
CA GLY A 255 6.49 -7.60 25.27
C GLY A 255 8.01 -7.47 25.15
N GLN A 256 8.72 -7.08 26.21
CA GLN A 256 10.18 -7.00 26.19
C GLN A 256 10.79 -8.39 25.98
N ILE A 257 11.59 -8.49 24.92
CA ILE A 257 12.35 -9.69 24.56
C ILE A 257 13.70 -9.61 25.26
N GLU A 258 14.03 -10.64 26.05
CA GLU A 258 15.29 -10.72 26.79
C GLU A 258 16.17 -11.86 26.26
N PRO A 259 17.51 -11.69 26.32
CA PRO A 259 18.46 -12.80 26.16
C PRO A 259 18.16 -13.96 27.12
N SER A 260 18.56 -15.16 26.73
CA SER A 260 18.48 -16.35 27.57
C SER A 260 19.84 -17.05 27.69
N ALA A 261 20.10 -17.63 28.85
CA ALA A 261 21.32 -18.41 29.13
C ALA A 261 20.95 -19.75 29.78
N ARG A 262 19.78 -20.29 29.43
CA ARG A 262 19.31 -21.58 29.97
C ARG A 262 19.97 -22.72 29.20
N LEU A 263 20.19 -23.84 29.88
CA LEU A 263 20.69 -25.06 29.24
C LEU A 263 19.68 -25.53 28.17
N LEU A 264 20.20 -25.89 27.00
CA LEU A 264 19.38 -26.32 25.87
C LEU A 264 18.50 -27.53 26.25
N ALA A 265 17.19 -27.35 26.24
CA ALA A 265 16.22 -28.40 26.52
C ALA A 265 14.87 -28.10 25.87
N ILE A 266 14.24 -29.13 25.30
CA ILE A 266 12.86 -29.07 24.82
C ILE A 266 11.97 -29.58 25.95
N GLY A 267 11.23 -28.67 26.56
CA GLY A 267 10.23 -28.93 27.58
C GLY A 267 8.87 -29.35 27.01
N PRO A 268 7.77 -29.15 27.76
CA PRO A 268 6.43 -29.45 27.29
C PRO A 268 6.06 -28.77 25.97
N VAL A 269 5.34 -29.52 25.12
CA VAL A 269 4.81 -29.04 23.85
C VAL A 269 3.30 -29.12 23.90
N ALA A 270 2.63 -27.98 23.68
CA ALA A 270 1.17 -27.90 23.66
C ALA A 270 0.68 -27.59 22.24
N ALA A 271 -0.06 -28.53 21.64
CA ALA A 271 -0.79 -28.28 20.41
C ALA A 271 -2.09 -27.52 20.70
N ASN A 272 -2.44 -26.56 19.85
CA ASN A 272 -3.70 -25.83 19.95
C ASN A 272 -4.94 -26.70 19.68
N ALA A 273 -4.79 -27.82 18.97
CA ALA A 273 -5.86 -28.76 18.67
C ALA A 273 -5.33 -30.19 18.49
N ALA A 274 -6.16 -31.18 18.85
CA ALA A 274 -5.88 -32.60 18.60
C ALA A 274 -6.31 -33.05 17.20
N ALA A 275 -7.25 -32.33 16.58
CA ALA A 275 -7.70 -32.54 15.21
C ALA A 275 -7.68 -31.20 14.46
N VAL A 276 -7.13 -31.19 13.25
CA VAL A 276 -6.96 -30.00 12.42
C VAL A 276 -7.51 -30.28 11.02
N PRO A 277 -8.36 -29.43 10.43
CA PRO A 277 -8.77 -29.58 9.04
C PRO A 277 -7.57 -29.57 8.09
N GLN A 278 -7.64 -30.32 6.99
CA GLN A 278 -6.69 -30.22 5.88
C GLN A 278 -6.55 -28.75 5.45
N TYR A 279 -5.31 -28.28 5.30
CA TYR A 279 -4.92 -26.88 5.06
C TYR A 279 -5.18 -25.90 6.22
N GLY A 280 -5.72 -26.37 7.34
CA GLY A 280 -5.94 -25.58 8.54
C GLY A 280 -4.69 -25.46 9.42
N ARG A 281 -4.72 -24.53 10.37
CA ARG A 281 -3.58 -24.24 11.26
C ARG A 281 -3.48 -25.23 12.43
N LEU A 282 -2.40 -26.01 12.46
CA LEU A 282 -1.80 -26.50 13.71
C LEU A 282 -0.81 -25.47 14.24
N GLU A 283 -0.90 -25.12 15.51
CA GLU A 283 0.12 -24.34 16.22
C GLU A 283 0.61 -25.11 17.45
N LEU A 284 1.93 -25.34 17.50
CA LEU A 284 2.62 -25.92 18.64
C LEU A 284 3.26 -24.81 19.47
N ARG A 285 2.89 -24.71 20.74
CA ARG A 285 3.59 -23.92 21.75
C ARG A 285 4.67 -24.78 22.36
N VAL A 286 5.92 -24.31 22.30
CA VAL A 286 7.09 -25.08 22.75
C VAL A 286 7.73 -24.35 23.93
N ASP A 287 7.84 -25.02 25.08
CA ASP A 287 8.72 -24.55 26.14
C ASP A 287 10.17 -24.90 25.79
N LEU A 288 10.85 -23.98 25.10
CA LEU A 288 12.26 -24.14 24.72
C LEU A 288 13.15 -23.36 25.68
N ALA A 289 14.00 -24.08 26.42
CA ALA A 289 15.15 -23.53 27.10
C ALA A 289 16.35 -23.55 26.16
N ALA A 290 17.05 -22.43 26.00
CA ALA A 290 18.21 -22.29 25.13
C ALA A 290 19.05 -21.09 25.56
N THR A 291 20.26 -21.00 25.03
CA THR A 291 21.16 -19.86 25.19
C THR A 291 21.22 -19.03 23.92
N TYR A 292 20.78 -17.77 23.99
CA TYR A 292 20.77 -16.82 22.88
C TYR A 292 20.76 -15.37 23.38
N GLU A 293 21.29 -14.45 22.57
CA GLU A 293 21.03 -13.02 22.73
C GLU A 293 19.83 -12.58 21.91
N ASN A 294 19.72 -13.09 20.69
CA ASN A 294 18.65 -12.80 19.75
C ASN A 294 17.85 -14.08 19.45
N PRO A 295 16.59 -14.21 19.90
CA PRO A 295 15.78 -15.40 19.62
C PRO A 295 15.37 -15.52 18.15
N PHE A 296 15.58 -14.49 17.33
CA PHE A 296 15.28 -14.50 15.90
C PHE A 296 16.47 -14.97 15.04
N ASP A 297 17.67 -15.09 15.61
CA ASP A 297 18.86 -15.49 14.88
C ASP A 297 19.03 -17.03 14.88
N PRO A 298 18.77 -17.73 13.76
CA PRO A 298 18.90 -19.19 13.69
C PRO A 298 20.35 -19.69 13.88
N ASP A 299 21.36 -18.82 13.78
CA ASP A 299 22.74 -19.21 14.09
C ASP A 299 22.99 -19.30 15.61
N GLN A 300 22.20 -18.57 16.41
CA GLN A 300 22.27 -18.60 17.87
C GLN A 300 21.31 -19.62 18.48
N VAL A 301 20.07 -19.65 17.98
CA VAL A 301 19.03 -20.59 18.42
C VAL A 301 18.11 -20.92 17.26
N ARG A 302 17.99 -22.22 16.95
CA ARG A 302 17.13 -22.72 15.89
C ARG A 302 16.19 -23.78 16.44
N LEU A 303 14.90 -23.65 16.13
CA LEU A 303 13.87 -24.65 16.37
C LEU A 303 13.28 -25.07 15.02
N ASP A 304 13.20 -26.36 14.75
CA ASP A 304 12.49 -26.95 13.62
C ASP A 304 11.58 -28.09 14.12
N ALA A 305 10.50 -28.37 13.41
CA ALA A 305 9.72 -29.60 13.58
C ALA A 305 9.80 -30.45 12.32
N VAL A 306 10.06 -31.75 12.50
CA VAL A 306 9.94 -32.75 11.43
C VAL A 306 8.60 -33.45 11.60
N PHE A 307 7.68 -33.17 10.68
CA PHE A 307 6.39 -33.85 10.58
C PHE A 307 6.52 -35.08 9.71
N THR A 308 5.94 -36.19 10.13
CA THR A 308 5.70 -37.39 9.30
C THR A 308 4.23 -37.43 8.94
N THR A 309 3.93 -37.37 7.64
CA THR A 309 2.57 -37.42 7.09
C THR A 309 2.02 -38.86 7.12
N PRO A 310 0.71 -39.05 6.88
CA PRO A 310 0.10 -40.37 6.73
C PRO A 310 0.76 -41.23 5.64
N SER A 311 1.23 -40.62 4.56
CA SER A 311 1.99 -41.30 3.51
C SER A 311 3.42 -41.70 3.90
N GLY A 312 3.89 -41.29 5.09
CA GLY A 312 5.26 -41.51 5.56
C GLY A 312 6.27 -40.46 5.08
N LYS A 313 5.82 -39.44 4.33
CA LYS A 313 6.68 -38.33 3.90
C LYS A 313 7.11 -37.50 5.11
N GLN A 314 8.40 -37.14 5.15
CA GLN A 314 8.90 -36.18 6.13
C GLN A 314 8.85 -34.76 5.58
N VAL A 315 8.32 -33.83 6.37
CA VAL A 315 8.21 -32.41 6.06
C VAL A 315 8.82 -31.62 7.22
N GLU A 316 9.86 -30.84 6.94
CA GLU A 316 10.46 -29.93 7.93
C GLU A 316 9.73 -28.59 7.89
N ALA A 317 9.22 -28.16 9.05
CA ALA A 317 8.62 -26.84 9.23
C ALA A 317 9.49 -26.03 10.21
N PRO A 318 9.95 -24.83 9.83
CA PRO A 318 10.77 -24.01 10.70
C PRO A 318 9.93 -23.45 11.86
N GLY A 319 10.47 -23.54 13.08
CA GLY A 319 9.95 -22.85 14.26
C GLY A 319 10.47 -21.41 14.37
N PHE A 320 9.80 -20.62 15.20
CA PHE A 320 10.08 -19.20 15.39
C PHE A 320 9.74 -18.72 16.81
N PHE A 321 10.28 -17.56 17.19
CA PHE A 321 9.90 -16.83 18.40
C PHE A 321 8.90 -15.73 18.06
N MET A 322 7.93 -15.50 18.94
CA MET A 322 6.97 -14.40 18.80
C MET A 322 6.55 -13.83 20.15
N VAL A 323 6.08 -12.59 20.13
CA VAL A 323 5.32 -11.98 21.24
C VAL A 323 3.85 -11.98 20.84
N ASP A 324 2.98 -12.46 21.73
CA ASP A 324 1.54 -12.41 21.52
C ASP A 324 1.04 -10.98 21.73
N TYR A 325 0.04 -10.57 20.94
CA TYR A 325 -0.59 -9.26 21.08
C TYR A 325 -2.10 -9.39 21.09
N ARG A 326 -2.74 -8.63 21.97
CA ARG A 326 -4.18 -8.37 21.90
C ARG A 326 -4.45 -7.08 21.16
N ARG A 327 -5.21 -7.16 20.08
CA ARG A 327 -5.67 -5.99 19.30
C ARG A 327 -6.90 -5.37 19.94
N GLN A 328 -6.92 -4.05 20.04
CA GLN A 328 -8.08 -3.27 20.48
C GLN A 328 -8.25 -2.03 19.60
N ARG A 329 -9.50 -1.57 19.45
CA ARG A 329 -9.82 -0.30 18.81
C ARG A 329 -10.19 0.72 19.87
N VAL A 330 -9.44 1.83 19.93
CA VAL A 330 -9.63 2.93 20.87
C VAL A 330 -9.56 4.24 20.09
N ASP A 331 -10.58 5.09 20.17
CA ASP A 331 -10.63 6.40 19.49
C ASP A 331 -10.29 6.35 17.98
N ASP A 332 -10.86 5.37 17.25
CA ASP A 332 -10.58 5.07 15.82
C ASP A 332 -9.12 4.71 15.49
N ALA A 333 -8.33 4.35 16.50
CA ALA A 333 -6.98 3.85 16.36
C ALA A 333 -6.89 2.38 16.79
N GLU A 334 -6.09 1.62 16.05
CA GLU A 334 -5.66 0.30 16.46
C GLU A 334 -4.57 0.42 17.53
N VAL A 335 -4.75 -0.31 18.62
CA VAL A 335 -3.78 -0.45 19.70
C VAL A 335 -3.44 -1.92 19.87
N LEU A 336 -2.16 -2.22 19.88
CA LEU A 336 -1.64 -3.57 20.12
C LEU A 336 -1.07 -3.63 21.53
N LEU A 337 -1.64 -4.51 22.35
CA LEU A 337 -1.23 -4.74 23.73
C LEU A 337 -0.41 -6.04 23.79
N PRO A 338 0.90 -5.98 24.06
CA PRO A 338 1.69 -7.20 24.18
C PRO A 338 1.23 -8.03 25.39
N GLU A 339 1.12 -9.34 25.20
CA GLU A 339 0.77 -10.32 26.23
C GLU A 339 1.97 -11.22 26.52
N GLY A 340 2.51 -11.11 27.74
CA GLY A 340 3.75 -11.80 28.14
C GLY A 340 5.02 -11.22 27.52
N ASN A 341 6.09 -12.04 27.51
CA ASN A 341 7.44 -11.66 27.06
C ASN A 341 7.96 -12.55 25.92
N GLY A 342 7.00 -13.17 25.21
CA GLY A 342 7.23 -14.02 24.05
C GLY A 342 7.35 -15.51 24.34
N ARG A 343 7.25 -16.29 23.26
CA ARG A 343 7.20 -17.76 23.26
C ARG A 343 7.76 -18.35 21.97
N TRP A 344 8.14 -19.62 22.03
CA TRP A 344 8.53 -20.41 20.87
C TRP A 344 7.34 -21.15 20.26
N CYS A 345 7.28 -21.14 18.93
CA CYS A 345 6.16 -21.63 18.15
C CYS A 345 6.64 -22.46 16.96
N VAL A 346 5.81 -23.43 16.56
CA VAL A 346 5.85 -24.03 15.22
C VAL A 346 4.43 -24.00 14.67
N ARG A 347 4.27 -23.58 13.42
CA ARG A 347 2.98 -23.64 12.71
C ARG A 347 3.06 -24.62 11.56
N PHE A 348 1.99 -25.39 11.36
CA PHE A 348 1.92 -26.39 10.30
C PHE A 348 0.52 -26.46 9.70
N ALA A 349 0.44 -26.60 8.37
CA ALA A 349 -0.81 -26.89 7.67
C ALA A 349 -0.72 -28.26 6.98
N PRO A 350 -1.53 -29.25 7.39
CA PRO A 350 -1.50 -30.59 6.81
C PRO A 350 -2.11 -30.60 5.42
N VAL A 351 -1.40 -31.17 4.44
CA VAL A 351 -1.89 -31.31 3.05
C VAL A 351 -2.48 -32.70 2.76
N GLU A 352 -2.36 -33.63 3.69
CA GLU A 352 -2.94 -34.97 3.64
C GLU A 352 -3.94 -35.14 4.80
N VAL A 353 -4.98 -35.96 4.60
CA VAL A 353 -5.89 -36.37 5.69
C VAL A 353 -5.32 -37.61 6.37
N GLY A 354 -5.42 -37.67 7.69
CA GLY A 354 -5.00 -38.80 8.52
C GLY A 354 -4.04 -38.39 9.65
N ARG A 355 -3.57 -39.41 10.38
CA ARG A 355 -2.67 -39.23 11.52
C ARG A 355 -1.30 -38.70 11.08
N HIS A 356 -0.94 -37.54 11.61
CA HIS A 356 0.39 -36.97 11.51
C HIS A 356 1.13 -37.12 12.84
N THR A 357 2.45 -37.28 12.77
CA THR A 357 3.31 -37.22 13.97
C THR A 357 4.39 -36.18 13.79
N TRP A 358 4.89 -35.60 14.88
CA TRP A 358 6.01 -34.66 14.83
C TRP A 358 7.10 -35.03 15.83
N ARG A 359 8.30 -34.50 15.57
CA ARG A 359 9.42 -34.43 16.50
C ARG A 359 10.13 -33.10 16.32
N LEU A 360 10.55 -32.49 17.42
CA LEU A 360 11.23 -31.19 17.42
C LEU A 360 12.74 -31.39 17.45
N ARG A 361 13.47 -30.53 16.74
CA ARG A 361 14.92 -30.39 16.76
C ARG A 361 15.24 -28.96 17.17
N ALA A 362 16.00 -28.79 18.24
CA ALA A 362 16.45 -27.49 18.72
C ALA A 362 17.98 -27.46 18.80
N ARG A 363 18.58 -26.37 18.34
CA ARG A 363 20.04 -26.16 18.36
C ARG A 363 20.35 -24.79 18.94
N ASP A 364 21.36 -24.72 19.78
CA ASP A 364 22.02 -23.47 20.17
C ASP A 364 23.55 -23.64 20.17
N ARG A 365 24.30 -22.70 20.75
CA ARG A 365 25.76 -22.79 20.84
C ARG A 365 26.29 -23.98 21.67
N SER A 366 25.47 -24.57 22.54
CA SER A 366 25.84 -25.70 23.40
C SER A 366 25.70 -27.05 22.70
N GLY A 367 24.91 -27.14 21.63
CA GLY A 367 24.71 -28.36 20.86
C GLY A 367 23.33 -28.43 20.21
N GLU A 368 22.87 -29.64 19.95
CA GLU A 368 21.56 -29.94 19.39
C GLU A 368 20.85 -30.98 20.27
N VAL A 369 19.54 -30.80 20.45
CA VAL A 369 18.65 -31.74 21.14
C VAL A 369 17.46 -32.06 20.26
N VAL A 370 16.95 -33.29 20.40
CA VAL A 370 15.79 -33.78 19.67
C VAL A 370 14.77 -34.32 20.68
N GLY A 371 13.50 -33.92 20.55
CA GLY A 371 12.48 -34.24 21.56
C GLY A 371 11.09 -33.71 21.20
N GLY A 372 10.25 -33.52 22.23
CA GLY A 372 8.94 -32.87 22.08
C GLY A 372 7.96 -33.57 21.11
N ALA A 373 8.06 -34.89 20.98
CA ALA A 373 7.27 -35.65 20.01
C ALA A 373 5.78 -35.69 20.36
N GLY A 374 4.94 -35.75 19.33
CA GLY A 374 3.50 -35.88 19.48
C GLY A 374 2.78 -36.23 18.18
N ALA A 375 1.45 -36.22 18.22
CA ALA A 375 0.61 -36.54 17.08
C ALA A 375 -0.69 -35.72 17.07
N PHE A 376 -1.24 -35.51 15.89
CA PHE A 376 -2.56 -34.91 15.68
C PHE A 376 -3.25 -35.61 14.51
N GLU A 377 -4.57 -35.48 14.45
CA GLU A 377 -5.37 -36.01 13.34
C GLU A 377 -5.67 -34.90 12.33
N ALA A 378 -5.25 -35.05 11.08
CA ALA A 378 -5.70 -34.17 10.01
C ALA A 378 -7.04 -34.70 9.46
N VAL A 379 -8.10 -33.90 9.51
CA VAL A 379 -9.44 -34.29 9.01
C VAL A 379 -9.76 -33.57 7.71
N ALA A 380 -10.72 -34.06 6.93
CA ALA A 380 -11.16 -33.37 5.71
C ALA A 380 -11.62 -31.93 6.03
N GLY A 381 -11.06 -30.95 5.31
CA GLY A 381 -11.39 -29.53 5.44
C GLY A 381 -12.27 -29.02 4.30
N LYS A 382 -12.72 -27.76 4.42
CA LYS A 382 -13.44 -27.03 3.33
C LYS A 382 -12.51 -26.18 2.47
N SER A 383 -11.28 -25.94 2.93
CA SER A 383 -10.32 -25.14 2.18
C SER A 383 -9.99 -25.82 0.85
N PRO A 384 -9.95 -25.08 -0.27
CA PRO A 384 -9.54 -25.64 -1.56
C PRO A 384 -8.02 -25.94 -1.61
N GLY A 385 -7.25 -25.47 -0.63
CA GLY A 385 -5.80 -25.64 -0.53
C GLY A 385 -5.03 -24.38 -0.94
N PHE A 386 -3.73 -24.53 -1.18
CA PHE A 386 -2.88 -23.43 -1.61
C PHE A 386 -3.07 -23.14 -3.09
N VAL A 387 -2.86 -21.89 -3.49
CA VAL A 387 -2.89 -21.48 -4.90
C VAL A 387 -1.58 -21.86 -5.60
N ARG A 388 -1.69 -22.43 -6.80
CA ARG A 388 -0.60 -22.92 -7.64
C ARG A 388 -0.73 -22.38 -9.06
N VAL A 389 0.35 -22.49 -9.83
CA VAL A 389 0.26 -22.47 -11.30
C VAL A 389 -0.60 -23.67 -11.72
N SER A 390 -1.60 -23.44 -12.56
CA SER A 390 -2.50 -24.50 -13.00
C SER A 390 -1.78 -25.52 -13.86
N LYS A 391 -2.10 -26.80 -13.62
CA LYS A 391 -1.64 -27.92 -14.45
C LYS A 391 -2.41 -28.03 -15.77
N ALA A 392 -3.63 -27.48 -15.83
CA ALA A 392 -4.46 -27.49 -17.03
C ALA A 392 -4.03 -26.38 -18.00
N ASP A 393 -3.64 -25.22 -17.48
CA ASP A 393 -3.09 -24.12 -18.25
C ASP A 393 -2.02 -23.37 -17.45
N PRO A 394 -0.74 -23.40 -17.86
CA PRO A 394 0.33 -22.73 -17.12
C PRO A 394 0.21 -21.20 -17.11
N HIS A 395 -0.72 -20.60 -17.86
CA HIS A 395 -1.00 -19.16 -17.82
C HIS A 395 -2.02 -18.75 -16.75
N TYR A 396 -2.54 -19.69 -15.96
CA TYR A 396 -3.57 -19.44 -14.94
C TYR A 396 -3.24 -20.09 -13.61
N PHE A 397 -4.05 -19.79 -12.60
CA PHE A 397 -3.92 -20.37 -11.26
C PHE A 397 -5.01 -21.40 -10.96
N ALA A 398 -4.66 -22.37 -10.11
CA ALA A 398 -5.61 -23.32 -9.55
C ALA A 398 -5.22 -23.63 -8.10
N PHE A 399 -6.19 -24.01 -7.28
CA PHE A 399 -5.94 -24.53 -5.95
C PHE A 399 -5.41 -25.97 -5.99
N ASP A 400 -4.84 -26.44 -4.87
CA ASP A 400 -4.36 -27.83 -4.74
C ASP A 400 -5.47 -28.87 -5.04
N ASN A 401 -6.74 -28.57 -4.75
CA ASN A 401 -7.87 -29.44 -5.09
C ASN A 401 -8.25 -29.43 -6.60
N GLY A 402 -7.57 -28.62 -7.42
CA GLY A 402 -7.78 -28.50 -8.86
C GLY A 402 -8.83 -27.48 -9.29
N SER A 403 -9.54 -26.83 -8.36
CA SER A 403 -10.47 -25.74 -8.71
C SER A 403 -9.73 -24.49 -9.18
N GLY A 404 -10.28 -23.79 -10.17
CA GLY A 404 -9.68 -22.59 -10.75
C GLY A 404 -9.63 -21.40 -9.79
N PHE A 405 -8.60 -20.57 -9.91
CA PHE A 405 -8.49 -19.32 -9.16
C PHE A 405 -8.16 -18.17 -10.11
N PHE A 406 -8.98 -17.11 -10.08
CA PHE A 406 -8.76 -15.87 -10.83
C PHE A 406 -8.74 -14.69 -9.86
N PRO A 407 -7.56 -14.11 -9.56
CA PRO A 407 -7.44 -12.97 -8.67
C PRO A 407 -8.12 -11.71 -9.22
N ILE A 408 -8.97 -11.09 -8.39
CA ILE A 408 -9.66 -9.82 -8.64
C ILE A 408 -9.46 -8.92 -7.40
N GLY A 409 -8.91 -7.73 -7.62
CA GLY A 409 -8.84 -6.66 -6.63
C GLY A 409 -8.05 -5.44 -7.09
N HIS A 410 -7.86 -4.47 -6.20
CA HIS A 410 -7.04 -3.26 -6.43
C HIS A 410 -5.91 -3.11 -5.42
N ASN A 411 -4.98 -2.18 -5.68
CA ASN A 411 -3.89 -1.92 -4.75
C ASN A 411 -4.39 -1.13 -3.54
N TYR A 412 -4.16 -1.68 -2.35
CA TYR A 412 -4.21 -0.95 -1.09
C TYR A 412 -3.00 -1.41 -0.26
N PRO A 413 -1.80 -0.88 -0.56
CA PRO A 413 -0.54 -1.54 -0.19
C PRO A 413 -0.04 -1.20 1.22
N ILE A 414 -0.61 -0.19 1.90
CA ILE A 414 -0.12 0.30 3.21
C ILE A 414 -1.18 0.10 4.30
N TYR A 415 -0.82 -0.64 5.35
CA TYR A 415 -1.74 -0.94 6.45
C TYR A 415 -1.99 0.31 7.31
N HIS A 416 -3.21 0.83 7.26
CA HIS A 416 -3.60 1.96 8.11
C HIS A 416 -4.07 1.48 9.48
N ALA A 417 -3.37 1.92 10.54
CA ALA A 417 -3.71 1.65 11.93
C ALA A 417 -4.68 2.70 12.54
N ARG A 418 -5.15 3.66 11.73
CA ARG A 418 -6.08 4.72 12.13
C ARG A 418 -6.91 5.16 10.93
N GLY A 419 -8.17 5.54 11.14
CA GLY A 419 -9.08 5.88 10.04
C GLY A 419 -9.78 4.63 9.51
N GLN A 420 -9.78 4.42 8.18
CA GLN A 420 -10.18 3.13 7.61
C GLN A 420 -9.09 2.10 7.95
N THR A 421 -9.38 1.23 8.91
CA THR A 421 -8.42 0.20 9.33
C THR A 421 -8.27 -0.88 8.26
N GLY A 422 -7.22 -1.70 8.36
CA GLY A 422 -7.07 -2.87 7.48
C GLY A 422 -8.29 -3.79 7.49
N GLU A 423 -8.89 -4.03 8.66
CA GLU A 423 -10.12 -4.83 8.77
C GLU A 423 -11.31 -4.19 8.03
N ASP A 424 -11.51 -2.87 8.20
CA ASP A 424 -12.59 -2.15 7.53
C ASP A 424 -12.46 -2.26 6.00
N ALA A 425 -11.25 -2.10 5.47
CA ALA A 425 -10.96 -2.20 4.04
C ALA A 425 -11.18 -3.63 3.51
N MET A 426 -10.64 -4.64 4.19
CA MET A 426 -10.76 -6.05 3.78
C MET A 426 -12.22 -6.51 3.67
N ARG A 427 -13.08 -6.11 4.62
CA ARG A 427 -14.51 -6.43 4.57
C ARG A 427 -15.21 -5.77 3.39
N LYS A 428 -14.84 -4.54 3.01
CA LYS A 428 -15.35 -3.88 1.80
C LYS A 428 -14.93 -4.62 0.53
N PHE A 429 -13.65 -5.04 0.43
CA PHE A 429 -13.14 -5.76 -0.73
C PHE A 429 -13.91 -7.07 -0.95
N ALA A 430 -14.05 -7.88 0.11
CA ALA A 430 -14.80 -9.12 0.05
C ALA A 430 -16.28 -8.90 -0.34
N ALA A 431 -16.92 -7.86 0.21
CA ALA A 431 -18.30 -7.51 -0.14
C ALA A 431 -18.46 -7.09 -1.62
N ALA A 432 -17.41 -6.51 -2.22
CA ALA A 432 -17.36 -6.17 -3.63
C ALA A 432 -17.09 -7.38 -4.56
N GLY A 433 -16.84 -8.57 -4.00
CA GLY A 433 -16.47 -9.76 -4.77
C GLY A 433 -14.99 -9.81 -5.16
N GLU A 434 -14.15 -8.94 -4.59
CA GLU A 434 -12.71 -9.10 -4.66
C GLU A 434 -12.27 -10.30 -3.81
N ASN A 435 -11.24 -11.01 -4.28
CA ASN A 435 -10.68 -12.18 -3.62
C ASN A 435 -9.15 -12.08 -3.45
N TYR A 436 -8.56 -10.95 -3.86
CA TYR A 436 -7.11 -10.78 -3.94
C TYR A 436 -6.70 -9.34 -3.64
N ASN A 437 -5.57 -9.18 -2.94
CA ASN A 437 -4.93 -7.88 -2.76
C ASN A 437 -3.42 -8.06 -2.53
N ARG A 438 -2.69 -6.95 -2.38
CA ARG A 438 -1.23 -6.92 -2.29
C ARG A 438 -0.79 -5.97 -1.19
N TRP A 439 -0.06 -6.50 -0.20
CA TRP A 439 0.43 -5.72 0.94
C TRP A 439 1.94 -5.53 0.89
N TRP A 440 2.38 -4.33 1.27
CA TRP A 440 3.80 -4.02 1.41
C TRP A 440 4.29 -4.20 2.84
N MET A 441 5.35 -4.98 2.99
CA MET A 441 6.17 -5.08 4.19
C MET A 441 7.25 -3.98 4.21
N SER A 442 6.88 -2.75 3.86
CA SER A 442 7.78 -1.58 3.85
C SER A 442 7.89 -0.90 5.21
N SER A 443 8.81 0.06 5.35
CA SER A 443 8.97 0.88 6.55
C SER A 443 7.67 1.56 7.01
N SER A 444 6.88 2.01 6.05
CA SER A 444 5.62 2.72 6.25
C SER A 444 4.40 1.80 6.33
N GLY A 445 4.58 0.49 6.14
CA GLY A 445 3.54 -0.53 6.19
C GLY A 445 3.90 -1.66 7.17
N LEU A 446 3.79 -2.90 6.70
CA LEU A 446 3.92 -4.11 7.52
C LEU A 446 5.36 -4.61 7.67
N GLY A 447 6.35 -3.76 7.40
CA GLY A 447 7.76 -4.14 7.43
C GLY A 447 8.24 -4.57 8.81
N ILE A 448 8.91 -5.71 8.87
CA ILE A 448 9.42 -6.29 10.13
C ILE A 448 10.90 -5.98 10.39
N GLU A 449 11.70 -5.73 9.34
CA GLU A 449 13.13 -5.42 9.39
C GLU A 449 13.41 -3.92 9.56
N TRP A 450 12.59 -3.24 10.35
CA TRP A 450 12.64 -1.79 10.58
C TRP A 450 12.82 -1.44 12.05
N SER A 451 13.47 -2.33 12.80
CA SER A 451 13.88 -2.07 14.18
C SER A 451 15.24 -1.38 14.23
N GLY A 452 15.63 -0.87 15.40
CA GLY A 452 16.95 -0.26 15.60
C GLY A 452 18.14 -1.24 15.56
N ARG A 453 17.90 -2.55 15.34
CA ARG A 453 18.95 -3.58 15.29
C ARG A 453 18.58 -4.65 14.24
N LEU A 454 19.35 -4.74 13.17
CA LEU A 454 19.14 -5.77 12.13
C LEU A 454 19.07 -7.19 12.72
N GLY A 455 18.19 -8.02 12.18
CA GLY A 455 17.86 -9.35 12.70
C GLY A 455 16.92 -9.33 13.90
N TRP A 456 16.44 -8.18 14.36
CA TRP A 456 15.36 -8.05 15.35
C TRP A 456 14.09 -7.57 14.67
N TYR A 457 13.00 -8.32 14.81
CA TYR A 457 11.78 -8.08 14.04
C TYR A 457 10.72 -7.32 14.84
N ARG A 458 10.03 -6.37 14.19
CA ARG A 458 8.88 -5.64 14.72
C ARG A 458 7.70 -6.57 14.99
N GLN A 459 7.55 -7.02 16.23
CA GLN A 459 6.54 -8.02 16.61
C GLN A 459 5.10 -7.48 16.55
N ASP A 460 4.91 -6.18 16.68
CA ASP A 460 3.62 -5.52 16.51
C ASP A 460 3.12 -5.62 15.05
N ASN A 461 3.98 -5.29 14.07
CA ASN A 461 3.69 -5.49 12.65
C ASN A 461 3.50 -6.96 12.30
N ALA A 462 4.30 -7.84 12.92
CA ALA A 462 4.14 -9.27 12.70
C ALA A 462 2.80 -9.81 13.23
N ALA A 463 2.28 -9.26 14.34
CA ALA A 463 0.95 -9.57 14.86
C ALA A 463 -0.19 -9.00 13.98
N ARG A 464 0.02 -7.86 13.31
CA ARG A 464 -0.93 -7.36 12.30
C ARG A 464 -1.07 -8.34 11.14
N ILE A 465 0.06 -8.86 10.62
CA ILE A 465 0.05 -9.86 9.55
C ILE A 465 -0.68 -11.13 10.01
N ASP A 466 -0.42 -11.61 11.24
CA ASP A 466 -1.16 -12.77 11.79
C ASP A 466 -2.68 -12.53 11.74
N ALA A 467 -3.13 -11.39 12.24
CA ALA A 467 -4.56 -11.09 12.32
C ALA A 467 -5.21 -10.78 10.96
N MET A 468 -4.43 -10.27 10.00
CA MET A 468 -4.89 -10.08 8.62
C MET A 468 -5.04 -11.42 7.90
N LEU A 469 -4.14 -12.37 8.11
CA LEU A 469 -4.26 -13.71 7.52
C LEU A 469 -5.44 -14.48 8.14
N ASP A 470 -5.68 -14.34 9.44
CA ASP A 470 -6.88 -14.89 10.09
C ASP A 470 -8.17 -14.29 9.48
N LEU A 471 -8.20 -12.98 9.21
CA LEU A 471 -9.34 -12.33 8.54
C LEU A 471 -9.43 -12.69 7.05
N ALA A 472 -8.29 -12.91 6.39
CA ALA A 472 -8.24 -13.35 5.00
C ALA A 472 -8.88 -14.74 4.84
N GLU A 473 -8.64 -15.64 5.80
CA GLU A 473 -9.30 -16.94 5.89
C GLU A 473 -10.82 -16.81 6.05
N GLU A 474 -11.28 -15.93 6.95
CA GLU A 474 -12.71 -15.65 7.15
C GLU A 474 -13.38 -15.13 5.86
N LEU A 475 -12.70 -14.24 5.14
CA LEU A 475 -13.28 -13.51 4.00
C LEU A 475 -13.01 -14.15 2.64
N GLY A 476 -12.18 -15.20 2.57
CA GLY A 476 -11.76 -15.80 1.31
C GLY A 476 -10.85 -14.89 0.46
N LEU A 477 -10.05 -14.05 1.12
CA LEU A 477 -9.07 -13.17 0.48
C LEU A 477 -7.70 -13.84 0.44
N TYR A 478 -6.92 -13.54 -0.60
CA TYR A 478 -5.57 -14.07 -0.80
C TYR A 478 -4.59 -12.91 -1.06
N TYR A 479 -3.40 -12.99 -0.48
CA TYR A 479 -2.49 -11.84 -0.45
C TYR A 479 -1.14 -12.11 -1.09
N MET A 480 -0.76 -11.26 -2.04
CA MET A 480 0.65 -11.12 -2.44
C MET A 480 1.38 -10.29 -1.38
N MET A 481 2.39 -10.89 -0.76
CA MET A 481 3.19 -10.28 0.30
C MET A 481 4.47 -9.71 -0.31
N CYS A 482 4.47 -8.40 -0.57
CA CYS A 482 5.63 -7.68 -1.11
C CYS A 482 6.61 -7.35 0.02
N MET A 483 7.76 -8.02 0.03
CA MET A 483 8.68 -7.99 1.17
C MET A 483 9.51 -6.72 1.27
N ASP A 484 9.80 -6.05 0.16
CA ASP A 484 10.59 -4.82 0.10
C ASP A 484 10.02 -3.84 -0.93
N THR A 485 10.40 -2.56 -0.87
CA THR A 485 9.92 -1.56 -1.85
C THR A 485 11.02 -0.57 -2.18
N HIS A 486 11.04 -0.05 -3.42
CA HIS A 486 12.02 0.96 -3.80
C HIS A 486 11.97 2.23 -2.94
N GLN A 487 10.81 2.53 -2.33
CA GLN A 487 10.64 3.70 -1.45
C GLN A 487 11.61 3.67 -0.28
N ASP A 488 11.98 2.47 0.19
CA ASP A 488 12.89 2.25 1.30
C ASP A 488 14.38 2.27 0.89
N PHE A 489 14.67 2.27 -0.41
CA PHE A 489 16.04 2.17 -0.95
C PHE A 489 16.46 3.38 -1.80
N ARG A 490 15.59 4.38 -1.95
CA ARG A 490 15.91 5.66 -2.61
C ARG A 490 15.93 6.82 -1.62
N GLU A 491 16.75 7.82 -1.89
CA GLU A 491 16.71 9.15 -1.25
C GLU A 491 16.54 9.09 0.29
N ALA A 492 15.49 9.72 0.82
CA ALA A 492 15.19 9.76 2.26
C ALA A 492 14.87 8.39 2.86
N GLY A 493 14.39 7.43 2.06
CA GLY A 493 14.19 6.05 2.48
C GLY A 493 15.53 5.39 2.81
N TRP A 494 16.50 5.47 1.89
CA TRP A 494 17.85 4.92 2.12
C TRP A 494 18.55 5.55 3.33
N LEU A 495 18.40 6.86 3.54
CA LEU A 495 18.97 7.54 4.70
C LEU A 495 18.45 6.98 6.03
N ARG A 496 17.25 6.40 6.04
CA ARG A 496 16.61 5.81 7.24
C ARG A 496 16.68 4.28 7.27
N ASN A 497 17.14 3.66 6.20
CA ASN A 497 17.16 2.21 6.05
C ASN A 497 18.13 1.58 7.08
N PRO A 498 17.72 0.56 7.85
CA PRO A 498 18.58 -0.10 8.82
C PRO A 498 19.81 -0.80 8.22
N PHE A 499 19.78 -1.14 6.92
CA PHE A 499 20.96 -1.70 6.23
C PHE A 499 22.03 -0.65 5.93
N ASN A 500 21.69 0.63 5.95
CA ASN A 500 22.64 1.72 5.74
C ASN A 500 23.64 1.80 6.90
N ALA A 501 24.94 1.86 6.59
CA ALA A 501 26.02 1.99 7.55
C ALA A 501 25.91 3.22 8.46
N ALA A 502 25.31 4.31 7.97
CA ALA A 502 25.00 5.48 8.79
C ALA A 502 24.01 5.20 9.93
N ASN A 503 23.23 4.12 9.83
CA ASN A 503 22.30 3.64 10.85
C ASN A 503 22.81 2.38 11.59
N GLY A 504 24.09 2.00 11.39
CA GLY A 504 24.70 0.81 11.98
C GLY A 504 24.56 -0.48 11.16
N GLY A 505 24.02 -0.41 9.94
CA GLY A 505 23.96 -1.54 9.01
C GLY A 505 25.28 -1.82 8.28
N PRO A 506 25.34 -2.89 7.46
CA PRO A 506 26.58 -3.27 6.78
C PRO A 506 26.85 -2.52 5.47
N CYS A 507 25.86 -1.86 4.87
CA CYS A 507 25.94 -1.38 3.50
C CYS A 507 26.18 0.14 3.43
N GLN A 508 27.20 0.57 2.68
CA GLN A 508 27.45 1.98 2.38
C GLN A 508 26.49 2.52 1.30
N THR A 509 26.06 1.65 0.39
CA THR A 509 25.19 2.01 -0.74
C THR A 509 24.02 1.01 -0.88
N PRO A 510 22.91 1.39 -1.54
CA PRO A 510 21.83 0.44 -1.84
C PRO A 510 22.29 -0.77 -2.65
N ALA A 511 23.25 -0.61 -3.56
CA ALA A 511 23.79 -1.71 -4.37
C ALA A 511 24.46 -2.80 -3.52
N GLU A 512 25.12 -2.43 -2.42
CA GLU A 512 25.75 -3.38 -1.50
C GLU A 512 24.73 -4.27 -0.77
N TRP A 513 23.44 -3.91 -0.74
CA TRP A 513 22.41 -4.77 -0.19
C TRP A 513 22.31 -6.11 -0.94
N PHE A 514 22.56 -6.10 -2.25
CA PHE A 514 22.55 -7.30 -3.09
C PHE A 514 23.84 -8.13 -2.96
N THR A 515 24.97 -7.51 -2.65
CA THR A 515 26.29 -8.16 -2.77
C THR A 515 26.96 -8.44 -1.41
N HIS A 516 26.73 -7.58 -0.41
CA HIS A 516 27.38 -7.69 0.89
C HIS A 516 26.99 -9.01 1.57
N PRO A 517 27.95 -9.87 1.97
CA PRO A 517 27.65 -11.18 2.54
C PRO A 517 26.72 -11.12 3.76
N THR A 518 26.97 -10.20 4.69
CA THR A 518 26.11 -10.00 5.87
C THR A 518 24.67 -9.60 5.50
N ALA A 519 24.46 -8.70 4.54
CA ALA A 519 23.13 -8.29 4.13
C ALA A 519 22.34 -9.45 3.53
N ARG A 520 22.97 -10.25 2.66
CA ARG A 520 22.38 -11.47 2.10
C ARG A 520 22.02 -12.50 3.17
N GLN A 521 22.90 -12.73 4.14
CA GLN A 521 22.62 -13.67 5.23
C GLN A 521 21.47 -13.18 6.13
N LEU A 522 21.44 -11.89 6.47
CA LEU A 522 20.32 -11.29 7.20
C LEU A 522 19.00 -11.44 6.43
N TYR A 523 19.02 -11.24 5.12
CA TYR A 523 17.85 -11.45 4.26
C TYR A 523 17.34 -12.91 4.33
N LYS A 524 18.24 -13.89 4.23
CA LYS A 524 17.90 -15.32 4.39
C LYS A 524 17.30 -15.63 5.76
N LYS A 525 17.84 -15.05 6.84
CA LYS A 525 17.26 -15.19 8.19
C LYS A 525 15.84 -14.64 8.25
N ARG A 526 15.60 -13.48 7.62
CA ARG A 526 14.26 -12.87 7.50
C ARG A 526 13.31 -13.75 6.70
N LEU A 527 13.74 -14.28 5.55
CA LEU A 527 12.93 -15.24 4.76
C LEU A 527 12.53 -16.46 5.58
N ARG A 528 13.47 -17.04 6.34
CA ARG A 528 13.17 -18.18 7.24
C ARG A 528 12.14 -17.80 8.30
N TYR A 529 12.24 -16.61 8.90
CA TYR A 529 11.25 -16.14 9.86
C TYR A 529 9.86 -15.94 9.24
N THR A 530 9.80 -15.32 8.06
CA THR A 530 8.57 -15.13 7.28
C THR A 530 7.87 -16.46 7.00
N VAL A 531 8.61 -17.45 6.49
CA VAL A 531 8.07 -18.80 6.22
C VAL A 531 7.65 -19.50 7.51
N ALA A 532 8.44 -19.43 8.57
CA ALA A 532 8.13 -20.06 9.86
C ALA A 532 6.82 -19.54 10.47
N ARG A 533 6.58 -18.23 10.38
CA ARG A 533 5.42 -17.59 11.00
C ARG A 533 4.17 -17.65 10.12
N TRP A 534 4.30 -17.49 8.80
CA TRP A 534 3.15 -17.29 7.91
C TRP A 534 3.04 -18.29 6.76
N GLY A 535 4.08 -19.07 6.48
CA GLY A 535 4.07 -20.06 5.40
C GLY A 535 2.98 -21.13 5.56
N TYR A 536 2.49 -21.40 6.76
CA TYR A 536 1.40 -22.37 6.92
C TYR A 536 0.08 -21.94 6.23
N SER A 537 -0.11 -20.64 5.93
CA SER A 537 -1.41 -20.10 5.54
C SER A 537 -1.64 -20.19 4.03
N PRO A 538 -2.70 -20.88 3.56
CA PRO A 538 -3.11 -20.85 2.15
C PRO A 538 -3.52 -19.47 1.65
N HIS A 539 -3.77 -18.52 2.56
CA HIS A 539 -4.16 -17.14 2.24
C HIS A 539 -2.97 -16.23 1.91
N VAL A 540 -1.74 -16.73 2.05
CA VAL A 540 -0.60 -16.17 1.33
C VAL A 540 -0.71 -16.67 -0.11
N PHE A 541 -1.06 -15.78 -1.04
CA PHE A 541 -1.08 -16.08 -2.47
C PHE A 541 0.33 -16.28 -3.02
N CYS A 542 1.22 -15.32 -2.71
CA CYS A 542 2.54 -15.23 -3.33
C CYS A 542 3.52 -14.43 -2.45
N TRP A 543 4.78 -14.86 -2.44
CA TRP A 543 5.91 -14.07 -1.95
C TRP A 543 6.47 -13.22 -3.08
N GLU A 544 6.45 -11.91 -2.93
CA GLU A 544 7.08 -11.00 -3.87
C GLU A 544 8.32 -10.37 -3.23
N PHE A 545 9.48 -10.51 -3.88
CA PHE A 545 10.73 -9.99 -3.32
C PHE A 545 10.72 -8.49 -3.12
N GLY A 546 10.16 -7.72 -4.05
CA GLY A 546 10.04 -6.30 -3.86
C GLY A 546 9.36 -5.56 -5.00
N ASN A 547 8.91 -4.34 -4.68
CA ASN A 547 8.23 -3.44 -5.57
C ASN A 547 9.20 -2.59 -6.39
N GLU A 548 9.23 -2.81 -7.71
CA GLU A 548 9.93 -1.99 -8.72
C GLU A 548 11.45 -1.87 -8.49
N PHE A 549 12.17 -2.96 -8.77
CA PHE A 549 13.61 -3.07 -8.49
C PHE A 549 14.53 -2.10 -9.21
N GLU A 550 14.07 -1.38 -10.22
CA GLU A 550 14.82 -0.29 -10.85
C GLU A 550 15.05 0.89 -9.88
N GLY A 551 14.26 1.00 -8.81
CA GLY A 551 14.38 2.08 -7.82
C GLY A 551 15.43 1.87 -6.75
N TRP A 552 16.16 0.75 -6.78
CA TRP A 552 17.38 0.58 -5.99
C TRP A 552 18.51 1.35 -6.67
N GLN A 553 18.94 2.45 -6.04
CA GLN A 553 19.94 3.34 -6.60
C GLN A 553 21.23 2.58 -6.97
N ASP A 554 21.78 2.89 -8.15
CA ASP A 554 23.06 2.36 -8.67
C ASP A 554 23.16 0.82 -8.68
N SER A 555 22.02 0.13 -8.84
CA SER A 555 21.93 -1.33 -8.76
C SER A 555 21.65 -1.97 -10.14
N PRO A 556 22.69 -2.36 -10.91
CA PRO A 556 22.52 -2.97 -12.24
C PRO A 556 22.02 -4.42 -12.18
N ASP A 557 21.49 -4.93 -13.29
CA ASP A 557 21.02 -6.32 -13.37
C ASP A 557 22.11 -7.36 -13.12
N ALA A 558 23.38 -7.01 -13.38
CA ALA A 558 24.54 -7.86 -13.09
C ALA A 558 24.68 -8.26 -11.61
N ILE A 559 24.09 -7.48 -10.68
CA ILE A 559 24.05 -7.83 -9.25
C ILE A 559 22.65 -8.28 -8.80
N LYS A 560 21.59 -7.70 -9.38
CA LYS A 560 20.21 -8.00 -9.01
C LYS A 560 19.79 -9.40 -9.46
N LEU A 561 20.11 -9.81 -10.70
CA LEU A 561 19.67 -11.10 -11.25
C LEU A 561 20.29 -12.30 -10.50
N PRO A 562 21.62 -12.34 -10.22
CA PRO A 562 22.19 -13.41 -9.38
C PRO A 562 21.62 -13.45 -7.97
N TRP A 563 21.35 -12.27 -7.37
CA TRP A 563 20.72 -12.21 -6.06
C TRP A 563 19.29 -12.77 -6.09
N HIS A 564 18.48 -12.43 -7.11
CA HIS A 564 17.13 -12.98 -7.27
C HIS A 564 17.16 -14.50 -7.41
N LYS A 565 18.11 -15.03 -8.19
CA LYS A 565 18.32 -16.48 -8.28
C LYS A 565 18.66 -17.08 -6.90
N GLU A 566 19.63 -16.51 -6.20
CA GLU A 566 20.06 -17.00 -4.88
C GLU A 566 18.91 -16.99 -3.85
N MET A 567 18.12 -15.92 -3.81
CA MET A 567 17.04 -15.78 -2.83
C MET A 567 15.81 -16.59 -3.19
N SER A 568 15.47 -16.72 -4.48
CA SER A 568 14.37 -17.59 -4.93
C SER A 568 14.68 -19.08 -4.70
N ASP A 569 15.91 -19.52 -4.97
CA ASP A 569 16.36 -20.89 -4.68
C ASP A 569 16.31 -21.18 -3.18
N TYR A 570 16.78 -20.24 -2.35
CA TYR A 570 16.74 -20.39 -0.90
C TYR A 570 15.31 -20.40 -0.37
N LEU A 571 14.45 -19.47 -0.80
CA LEU A 571 13.06 -19.40 -0.37
C LEU A 571 12.31 -20.70 -0.73
N ARG A 572 12.50 -21.22 -1.95
CA ARG A 572 11.94 -22.51 -2.37
C ARG A 572 12.40 -23.66 -1.47
N SER A 573 13.66 -23.64 -1.02
CA SER A 573 14.22 -24.72 -0.20
C SER A 573 13.68 -24.78 1.23
N ILE A 574 13.20 -23.65 1.77
CA ILE A 574 12.75 -23.55 3.16
C ILE A 574 11.23 -23.50 3.33
N ASP A 575 10.48 -23.24 2.25
CA ASP A 575 9.02 -23.19 2.25
C ASP A 575 8.42 -24.55 1.88
N PRO A 576 8.04 -25.39 2.88
CA PRO A 576 7.57 -26.75 2.62
C PRO A 576 6.24 -26.80 1.88
N TRP A 577 5.50 -25.70 1.84
CA TRP A 577 4.23 -25.59 1.12
C TRP A 577 4.42 -25.08 -0.30
N GLY A 578 5.59 -24.54 -0.66
CA GLY A 578 5.92 -24.14 -2.03
C GLY A 578 5.02 -23.03 -2.58
N HIS A 579 4.86 -21.92 -1.85
CA HIS A 579 4.10 -20.76 -2.32
C HIS A 579 4.62 -20.23 -3.66
N LEU A 580 3.77 -19.50 -4.38
CA LEU A 580 4.19 -18.79 -5.58
C LEU A 580 5.21 -17.72 -5.22
N ILE A 581 6.21 -17.51 -6.07
CA ILE A 581 7.27 -16.51 -5.88
C ILE A 581 7.31 -15.57 -7.10
N THR A 582 7.48 -14.28 -6.86
CA THR A 582 7.59 -13.28 -7.93
C THR A 582 8.43 -12.06 -7.51
N THR A 583 8.52 -11.08 -8.39
CA THR A 583 9.16 -9.78 -8.19
C THR A 583 8.52 -8.78 -9.15
N SER A 584 8.72 -7.47 -8.97
CA SER A 584 8.18 -6.47 -9.88
C SER A 584 9.17 -5.39 -10.32
N PHE A 585 8.79 -4.76 -11.43
CA PHE A 585 9.57 -3.78 -12.18
C PHE A 585 8.63 -2.68 -12.68
N TRP A 586 9.07 -1.42 -12.66
CA TRP A 586 8.28 -0.32 -13.23
C TRP A 586 8.35 -0.28 -14.76
N GLY A 587 9.26 -1.03 -15.39
CA GLY A 587 9.51 -1.12 -16.83
C GLY A 587 8.40 -1.83 -17.63
N HIS A 588 7.13 -1.57 -17.32
CA HIS A 588 5.97 -2.25 -17.88
C HIS A 588 6.02 -3.76 -17.72
N THR A 589 6.46 -4.50 -18.75
CA THR A 589 6.52 -5.97 -18.76
C THR A 589 7.73 -6.52 -18.02
N GLY A 590 8.64 -5.66 -17.54
CA GLY A 590 9.86 -6.04 -16.83
C GLY A 590 10.91 -6.77 -17.71
N PRO A 591 12.12 -7.01 -17.19
CA PRO A 591 13.17 -7.66 -17.96
C PRO A 591 12.96 -9.18 -18.04
N GLU A 592 13.04 -9.74 -19.25
CA GLU A 592 12.70 -11.15 -19.51
C GLU A 592 13.54 -12.16 -18.72
N ASP A 593 14.79 -11.84 -18.38
CA ASP A 593 15.70 -12.79 -17.74
C ASP A 593 15.28 -13.14 -16.30
N TYR A 594 14.58 -12.25 -15.61
CA TYR A 594 13.99 -12.55 -14.30
C TYR A 594 12.81 -13.51 -14.43
N TRP A 595 12.00 -13.35 -15.48
CA TRP A 595 10.88 -14.24 -15.79
C TRP A 595 11.34 -15.63 -16.23
N LYS A 596 12.60 -15.79 -16.63
CA LYS A 596 13.19 -17.09 -16.99
C LYS A 596 13.79 -17.83 -15.79
N LEU A 597 13.87 -17.22 -14.61
CA LEU A 597 14.30 -17.93 -13.40
C LEU A 597 13.28 -19.02 -13.03
N ASP A 598 13.78 -20.23 -12.70
CA ASP A 598 12.94 -21.40 -12.43
C ASP A 598 12.00 -21.19 -11.23
N ASN A 599 12.48 -20.49 -10.21
CA ASN A 599 11.74 -20.21 -8.97
C ASN A 599 10.99 -18.87 -8.99
N ILE A 600 10.79 -18.24 -10.15
CA ILE A 600 9.89 -17.10 -10.33
C ILE A 600 8.64 -17.60 -11.07
N ASP A 601 7.54 -17.77 -10.37
CA ASP A 601 6.34 -18.46 -10.89
C ASP A 601 5.42 -17.55 -11.70
N ILE A 602 5.41 -16.24 -11.39
CA ILE A 602 4.49 -15.25 -11.95
C ILE A 602 5.28 -14.18 -12.71
N VAL A 603 4.81 -13.82 -13.91
CA VAL A 603 5.28 -12.63 -14.63
C VAL A 603 4.37 -11.45 -14.32
N GLN A 604 4.97 -10.29 -14.06
CA GLN A 604 4.22 -9.11 -13.64
C GLN A 604 4.20 -8.00 -14.69
N THR A 605 3.21 -7.11 -14.57
CA THR A 605 3.19 -5.83 -15.28
C THR A 605 2.80 -4.69 -14.35
N HIS A 606 3.56 -3.61 -14.38
CA HIS A 606 3.19 -2.32 -13.77
C HIS A 606 2.88 -1.33 -14.90
N CYS A 607 1.65 -0.84 -14.98
CA CYS A 607 1.24 0.00 -16.10
C CYS A 607 0.50 1.26 -15.64
N TYR A 608 1.16 2.39 -15.79
CA TYR A 608 0.52 3.70 -15.82
C TYR A 608 0.56 4.23 -17.25
N THR A 609 -0.59 4.44 -17.90
CA THR A 609 -0.59 4.85 -19.32
C THR A 609 0.04 6.23 -19.51
N ASN A 610 -0.14 7.13 -18.54
CA ASN A 610 0.41 8.48 -18.54
C ASN A 610 0.03 9.33 -19.76
N ASP A 611 -1.07 8.96 -20.43
CA ASP A 611 -1.61 9.63 -21.60
C ASP A 611 -3.15 9.63 -21.59
N ASP A 612 -3.75 10.32 -22.56
CA ASP A 612 -5.22 10.47 -22.71
C ASP A 612 -5.87 9.33 -23.51
N GLY A 613 -5.13 8.24 -23.77
CA GLY A 613 -5.57 7.13 -24.58
C GLY A 613 -6.57 6.20 -23.89
N ASN A 614 -7.18 5.33 -24.71
CA ASN A 614 -8.00 4.23 -24.22
C ASN A 614 -7.10 3.18 -23.55
N VAL A 615 -7.26 2.99 -22.25
CA VAL A 615 -6.41 2.11 -21.44
C VAL A 615 -6.57 0.62 -21.78
N ALA A 616 -7.66 0.20 -22.42
CA ALA A 616 -7.86 -1.19 -22.83
C ALA A 616 -6.84 -1.66 -23.89
N GLU A 617 -6.42 -0.75 -24.78
CA GLU A 617 -5.43 -1.02 -25.83
C GLU A 617 -4.06 -1.45 -25.25
N PRO A 618 -3.41 -0.66 -24.37
CA PRO A 618 -2.16 -1.08 -23.75
C PRO A 618 -2.33 -2.32 -22.87
N VAL A 619 -3.43 -2.45 -22.11
CA VAL A 619 -3.70 -3.64 -21.29
C VAL A 619 -3.71 -4.91 -22.15
N ARG A 620 -4.53 -4.94 -23.21
CA ARG A 620 -4.58 -6.07 -24.16
C ARG A 620 -3.21 -6.40 -24.73
N ARG A 621 -2.46 -5.38 -25.16
CA ARG A 621 -1.12 -5.54 -25.73
C ARG A 621 -0.15 -6.18 -24.73
N TYR A 622 -0.14 -5.75 -23.47
CA TYR A 622 0.74 -6.33 -22.45
C TYR A 622 0.34 -7.77 -22.10
N CYS A 623 -0.96 -8.07 -22.00
CA CYS A 623 -1.41 -9.44 -21.75
C CYS A 623 -0.94 -10.40 -22.85
N LEU A 624 -1.17 -10.03 -24.12
CA LEU A 624 -0.74 -10.84 -25.26
C LEU A 624 0.79 -10.93 -25.38
N HIS A 625 1.52 -9.88 -24.99
CA HIS A 625 2.99 -9.91 -24.96
C HIS A 625 3.50 -10.96 -23.98
N GLN A 626 3.01 -10.95 -22.73
CA GLN A 626 3.45 -11.87 -21.69
C GLN A 626 3.03 -13.31 -22.02
N TRP A 627 1.77 -13.52 -22.41
CA TRP A 627 1.24 -14.84 -22.79
C TRP A 627 2.03 -15.50 -23.93
N ARG A 628 2.44 -14.74 -24.95
CA ARG A 628 3.21 -15.29 -26.09
C ARG A 628 4.63 -15.72 -25.72
N ARG A 629 5.20 -15.17 -24.65
CA ARG A 629 6.64 -15.30 -24.31
C ARG A 629 6.88 -16.26 -23.16
N PHE A 630 5.92 -16.38 -22.24
CA PHE A 630 6.09 -17.12 -21.01
C PHE A 630 4.90 -18.04 -20.76
N ALA A 631 5.18 -19.34 -20.58
CA ALA A 631 4.23 -20.31 -20.05
C ALA A 631 4.11 -20.15 -18.52
N LYS A 632 3.71 -18.95 -18.09
CA LYS A 632 3.57 -18.54 -16.69
C LYS A 632 2.32 -17.66 -16.54
N PRO A 633 1.67 -17.65 -15.36
CA PRO A 633 0.57 -16.73 -15.14
C PRO A 633 1.03 -15.27 -15.17
N HIS A 634 0.26 -14.43 -15.87
CA HIS A 634 0.51 -13.00 -15.96
C HIS A 634 -0.48 -12.23 -15.09
N VAL A 635 0.04 -11.42 -14.18
CA VAL A 635 -0.76 -10.48 -13.37
C VAL A 635 -0.26 -9.05 -13.54
N PHE A 636 -1.13 -8.07 -13.34
CA PHE A 636 -0.68 -6.69 -13.15
C PHE A 636 -0.54 -6.43 -11.65
N GLY A 637 0.68 -6.11 -11.21
CA GLY A 637 0.93 -5.69 -9.84
C GLY A 637 0.43 -4.26 -9.59
N GLU A 638 0.46 -3.41 -10.61
CA GLU A 638 -0.05 -2.04 -10.55
C GLU A 638 -0.65 -1.61 -11.89
N PHE A 639 -1.74 -0.85 -11.82
CA PHE A 639 -2.39 -0.24 -12.97
C PHE A 639 -2.92 1.17 -12.64
N GLY A 640 -2.86 2.09 -13.59
CA GLY A 640 -3.51 3.39 -13.48
C GLY A 640 -3.42 4.25 -14.73
N ILE A 641 -4.13 5.38 -14.71
CA ILE A 641 -4.09 6.38 -15.80
C ILE A 641 -2.85 7.29 -15.67
N ARG A 642 -2.50 7.68 -14.44
CA ARG A 642 -1.35 8.55 -14.12
C ARG A 642 -0.58 7.97 -12.93
N SER A 643 0.76 7.98 -12.99
CA SER A 643 1.64 7.48 -11.93
C SER A 643 1.82 8.45 -10.75
N HIS A 644 1.48 9.74 -10.92
CA HIS A 644 1.76 10.78 -9.92
C HIS A 644 0.54 11.63 -9.55
N ALA A 645 -0.65 11.30 -10.05
CA ALA A 645 -1.88 12.01 -9.71
C ALA A 645 -3.10 11.09 -9.82
N THR A 646 -4.08 11.32 -8.94
CA THR A 646 -5.42 10.75 -9.12
C THR A 646 -6.09 11.33 -10.36
N THR A 647 -7.09 10.63 -10.87
CA THR A 647 -7.94 11.05 -11.99
C THR A 647 -9.42 11.11 -11.61
N ALA A 648 -9.72 11.13 -10.31
CA ALA A 648 -11.08 11.13 -9.78
C ALA A 648 -11.98 12.25 -10.34
N ASP A 649 -11.42 13.44 -10.58
CA ASP A 649 -12.13 14.57 -11.17
C ASP A 649 -12.43 14.39 -12.67
N LYS A 650 -11.61 13.60 -13.37
CA LYS A 650 -11.66 13.40 -14.83
C LYS A 650 -12.36 12.11 -15.23
N ASP A 651 -12.36 11.11 -14.35
CA ASP A 651 -12.98 9.82 -14.54
C ASP A 651 -13.90 9.46 -13.35
N PRO A 652 -14.90 10.29 -13.00
CA PRO A 652 -15.68 10.12 -11.76
C PRO A 652 -16.52 8.83 -11.71
N ARG A 653 -16.59 8.07 -12.81
CA ARG A 653 -17.32 6.80 -12.90
C ARG A 653 -16.42 5.57 -13.03
N GLY A 654 -15.10 5.72 -13.09
CA GLY A 654 -14.22 4.55 -13.20
C GLY A 654 -14.15 3.92 -14.58
N TRP A 655 -14.33 4.66 -15.68
CA TRP A 655 -14.25 4.10 -17.04
C TRP A 655 -12.92 3.41 -17.32
N ALA A 656 -11.80 3.96 -16.82
CA ALA A 656 -10.51 3.32 -17.00
C ALA A 656 -10.38 2.02 -16.19
N ILE A 657 -10.98 1.95 -15.00
CA ILE A 657 -11.04 0.73 -14.20
C ILE A 657 -11.87 -0.32 -14.94
N HIS A 658 -13.06 0.06 -15.39
CA HIS A 658 -13.92 -0.80 -16.21
C HIS A 658 -13.17 -1.34 -17.43
N ASN A 659 -12.64 -0.45 -18.28
CA ASN A 659 -12.00 -0.83 -19.52
C ASN A 659 -10.77 -1.72 -19.31
N SER A 660 -9.98 -1.50 -18.26
CA SER A 660 -8.80 -2.32 -17.97
C SER A 660 -9.17 -3.71 -17.45
N LEU A 661 -10.15 -3.82 -16.54
CA LEU A 661 -10.63 -5.09 -16.00
C LEU A 661 -11.16 -6.01 -17.10
N TRP A 662 -12.03 -5.49 -17.97
CA TRP A 662 -12.61 -6.26 -19.08
C TRP A 662 -11.57 -6.63 -20.14
N ALA A 663 -10.66 -5.71 -20.52
CA ALA A 663 -9.57 -6.03 -21.43
C ALA A 663 -8.63 -7.11 -20.85
N GLY A 664 -8.26 -7.02 -19.57
CA GLY A 664 -7.38 -7.98 -18.92
C GLY A 664 -7.95 -9.40 -18.95
N LEU A 665 -9.18 -9.57 -18.45
CA LEU A 665 -9.87 -10.86 -18.44
C LEU A 665 -9.97 -11.47 -19.84
N THR A 666 -10.38 -10.68 -20.84
CA THR A 666 -10.64 -11.18 -22.20
C THR A 666 -9.41 -11.19 -23.12
N SER A 667 -8.22 -10.90 -22.56
CA SER A 667 -6.94 -10.92 -23.28
C SER A 667 -5.91 -11.83 -22.62
N LEU A 668 -6.36 -12.87 -21.89
CA LEU A 668 -5.52 -13.92 -21.32
C LEU A 668 -4.64 -13.49 -20.13
N ALA A 669 -5.00 -12.43 -19.40
CA ALA A 669 -4.42 -12.20 -18.08
C ALA A 669 -4.89 -13.29 -17.10
N ALA A 670 -4.04 -13.63 -16.13
CA ALA A 670 -4.37 -14.56 -15.06
C ALA A 670 -5.19 -13.93 -13.93
N GLY A 671 -5.38 -12.60 -13.95
CA GLY A 671 -6.14 -11.82 -12.97
C GLY A 671 -6.57 -10.47 -13.54
N GLY A 672 -7.46 -9.77 -12.82
CA GLY A 672 -7.84 -8.39 -13.16
C GLY A 672 -6.68 -7.41 -12.96
N PRO A 673 -6.44 -6.45 -13.88
CA PRO A 673 -5.41 -5.43 -13.64
C PRO A 673 -5.68 -4.61 -12.38
N MET A 674 -4.70 -4.48 -11.47
CA MET A 674 -4.89 -3.89 -10.13
C MET A 674 -4.79 -2.36 -10.10
N PRO A 675 -5.90 -1.59 -10.04
CA PRO A 675 -5.84 -0.12 -10.04
C PRO A 675 -5.16 0.43 -8.76
N TRP A 676 -4.43 1.53 -8.86
CA TRP A 676 -3.61 2.07 -7.75
C TRP A 676 -4.36 2.91 -6.71
N TRP A 677 -5.21 3.84 -7.15
CA TRP A 677 -5.62 4.98 -6.35
C TRP A 677 -6.76 4.66 -5.36
N HIS A 678 -6.52 3.85 -4.33
CA HIS A 678 -7.55 3.50 -3.34
C HIS A 678 -8.11 4.72 -2.59
N GLU A 679 -7.26 5.45 -1.85
CA GLU A 679 -7.70 6.50 -0.92
C GLU A 679 -8.20 7.78 -1.60
N ASN A 680 -7.82 8.00 -2.86
CA ASN A 680 -8.09 9.25 -3.59
C ASN A 680 -8.93 9.05 -4.85
N TYR A 681 -9.45 7.85 -5.09
CA TYR A 681 -10.27 7.56 -6.26
C TYR A 681 -11.30 6.46 -6.02
N ILE A 682 -10.90 5.25 -5.64
CA ILE A 682 -11.81 4.08 -5.56
C ILE A 682 -12.75 4.17 -4.36
N ASP A 683 -12.21 4.30 -3.15
CA ASP A 683 -13.02 4.33 -1.91
C ASP A 683 -13.88 5.61 -1.81
N PRO A 684 -13.36 6.83 -2.11
CA PRO A 684 -14.17 8.04 -2.02
C PRO A 684 -15.33 8.13 -3.02
N LEU A 685 -15.21 7.47 -4.18
CA LEU A 685 -16.24 7.49 -5.23
C LEU A 685 -17.08 6.20 -5.30
N ASP A 686 -16.90 5.28 -4.34
CA ASP A 686 -17.63 4.01 -4.26
C ASP A 686 -17.57 3.19 -5.56
N LEU A 687 -16.38 3.07 -6.16
CA LEU A 687 -16.18 2.43 -7.48
C LEU A 687 -16.10 0.89 -7.41
N TYR A 688 -16.47 0.28 -6.28
CA TYR A 688 -16.35 -1.15 -6.03
C TYR A 688 -17.19 -2.03 -6.98
N PHE A 689 -18.28 -1.47 -7.53
CA PHE A 689 -19.17 -2.21 -8.43
C PHE A 689 -18.48 -2.74 -9.70
N HIS A 690 -17.37 -2.11 -10.13
CA HIS A 690 -16.55 -2.61 -11.25
C HIS A 690 -15.97 -4.01 -10.97
N PHE A 691 -15.49 -4.25 -9.74
CA PHE A 691 -14.98 -5.55 -9.33
C PHE A 691 -16.12 -6.57 -9.18
N THR A 692 -17.26 -6.13 -8.65
CA THR A 692 -18.47 -6.97 -8.57
C THR A 692 -18.93 -7.45 -9.94
N ALA A 693 -18.94 -6.55 -10.93
CA ALA A 693 -19.35 -6.87 -12.29
C ALA A 693 -18.42 -7.90 -12.94
N LEU A 694 -17.10 -7.71 -12.80
CA LEU A 694 -16.11 -8.67 -13.31
C LEU A 694 -16.22 -10.03 -12.61
N ALA A 695 -16.36 -10.05 -11.29
CA ALA A 695 -16.49 -11.28 -10.50
C ALA A 695 -17.72 -12.09 -10.91
N ARG A 696 -18.87 -11.43 -11.13
CA ARG A 696 -20.08 -12.09 -11.65
C ARG A 696 -19.88 -12.69 -13.03
N PHE A 697 -19.17 -11.98 -13.92
CA PHE A 697 -18.87 -12.51 -15.24
C PHE A 697 -17.87 -13.68 -15.18
N ALA A 698 -16.86 -13.64 -14.32
CA ALA A 698 -15.82 -14.65 -14.23
C ALA A 698 -16.25 -15.97 -13.55
N LYS A 699 -17.27 -15.94 -12.68
CA LYS A 699 -17.69 -17.05 -11.80
C LYS A 699 -17.80 -18.43 -12.44
N ASP A 700 -18.29 -18.52 -13.68
CA ASP A 700 -18.55 -19.79 -14.38
C ASP A 700 -17.62 -20.01 -15.59
N LEU A 701 -16.45 -19.37 -15.57
CA LEU A 701 -15.41 -19.57 -16.59
C LEU A 701 -14.39 -20.60 -16.07
N PRO A 702 -13.94 -21.55 -16.91
CA PRO A 702 -12.94 -22.55 -16.54
C PRO A 702 -11.50 -21.96 -16.49
N LEU A 703 -11.33 -20.82 -15.82
CA LEU A 703 -10.04 -20.14 -15.67
C LEU A 703 -9.15 -21.00 -14.76
N GLY A 704 -8.05 -21.51 -15.31
CA GLY A 704 -7.16 -22.44 -14.60
C GLY A 704 -7.65 -23.89 -14.53
N THR A 705 -8.77 -24.24 -15.15
CA THR A 705 -9.23 -25.65 -15.25
C THR A 705 -9.29 -26.15 -16.68
N GLU A 706 -9.26 -25.26 -17.66
CA GLU A 706 -9.09 -25.56 -19.07
C GLU A 706 -8.02 -24.67 -19.69
N ARG A 707 -7.49 -25.10 -20.84
CA ARG A 707 -6.55 -24.31 -21.64
C ARG A 707 -7.28 -23.23 -22.42
N TRP A 708 -6.76 -22.01 -22.37
CA TRP A 708 -7.26 -20.86 -23.10
C TRP A 708 -6.32 -20.43 -24.22
N GLU A 709 -6.92 -20.01 -25.33
CA GLU A 709 -6.20 -19.44 -26.46
C GLU A 709 -6.90 -18.17 -26.98
N PRO A 710 -6.16 -17.28 -27.69
CA PRO A 710 -6.77 -16.12 -28.32
C PRO A 710 -7.89 -16.53 -29.27
N LEU A 711 -9.00 -15.80 -29.24
CA LEU A 711 -10.08 -15.97 -30.20
C LEU A 711 -9.92 -14.96 -31.34
N GLU A 712 -9.76 -15.48 -32.56
CA GLU A 712 -9.65 -14.66 -33.75
C GLU A 712 -11.02 -14.10 -34.17
N ALA A 713 -11.03 -12.79 -34.43
CA ALA A 713 -12.16 -12.07 -34.98
C ALA A 713 -11.78 -11.45 -36.32
N SER A 714 -12.69 -11.50 -37.28
CA SER A 714 -12.51 -10.99 -38.65
C SER A 714 -13.81 -10.36 -39.16
N GLU A 715 -13.79 -9.86 -40.40
CA GLU A 715 -14.99 -9.35 -41.09
C GLU A 715 -15.76 -8.29 -40.29
N LEU A 716 -15.04 -7.39 -39.61
CA LEU A 716 -15.63 -6.27 -38.86
C LEU A 716 -16.16 -5.21 -39.85
N GLU A 717 -17.48 -5.21 -40.06
CA GLU A 717 -18.14 -4.45 -41.12
C GLU A 717 -19.46 -3.85 -40.64
N PHE A 718 -19.77 -2.62 -41.07
CA PHE A 718 -21.10 -2.04 -40.85
C PHE A 718 -22.18 -2.84 -41.57
N ILE A 719 -23.35 -2.96 -40.93
CA ILE A 719 -24.53 -3.59 -41.57
C ILE A 719 -25.05 -2.69 -42.70
N ASP A 720 -25.16 -1.39 -42.46
CA ASP A 720 -25.47 -0.41 -43.50
C ASP A 720 -24.17 0.09 -44.16
N ARG A 721 -23.91 -0.41 -45.37
CA ARG A 721 -22.75 0.00 -46.19
C ARG A 721 -23.04 1.19 -47.10
N SER A 722 -24.28 1.70 -47.11
CA SER A 722 -24.67 2.83 -47.98
C SER A 722 -24.29 4.18 -47.40
N LYS A 723 -24.05 4.24 -46.07
CA LYS A 723 -23.65 5.46 -45.37
C LYS A 723 -22.18 5.81 -45.70
N PRO A 724 -21.87 7.05 -46.10
CA PRO A 724 -20.49 7.45 -46.35
C PRO A 724 -19.66 7.34 -45.07
N PRO A 725 -18.38 6.91 -45.15
CA PRO A 725 -17.51 6.79 -43.98
C PRO A 725 -17.42 8.11 -43.22
N GLU A 726 -17.65 8.05 -41.91
CA GLU A 726 -17.39 9.19 -41.04
C GLU A 726 -15.88 9.43 -40.92
N THR A 727 -15.49 10.66 -40.62
CA THR A 727 -14.11 10.98 -40.28
C THR A 727 -13.99 11.40 -38.82
N ARG A 728 -12.86 11.08 -38.21
CA ARG A 728 -12.44 11.50 -36.87
C ARG A 728 -11.00 11.99 -36.91
N ASP A 729 -10.58 12.60 -35.83
CA ASP A 729 -9.19 13.00 -35.68
C ASP A 729 -8.32 11.74 -35.45
N ALA A 730 -7.23 11.63 -36.20
CA ALA A 730 -6.18 10.67 -35.87
C ALA A 730 -5.29 11.31 -34.80
N VAL A 731 -5.01 10.58 -33.72
CA VAL A 731 -4.20 11.07 -32.60
C VAL A 731 -3.01 10.13 -32.41
N VAL A 732 -1.81 10.68 -32.50
CA VAL A 732 -0.56 9.95 -32.23
C VAL A 732 -0.02 10.41 -30.88
N LEU A 733 0.09 9.45 -29.95
CA LEU A 733 0.63 9.64 -28.62
C LEU A 733 2.11 9.20 -28.61
N PRO A 734 3.06 10.11 -28.38
CA PRO A 734 4.48 9.77 -28.33
C PRO A 734 4.85 8.98 -27.07
N ARG A 735 5.92 8.18 -27.17
CA ARG A 735 6.48 7.44 -26.03
C ARG A 735 7.33 8.37 -25.16
N ASN A 736 7.07 8.38 -23.85
CA ASN A 736 7.91 9.08 -22.89
C ASN A 736 9.21 8.30 -22.65
N GLN A 737 10.31 8.75 -23.27
CA GLN A 737 11.63 8.16 -23.12
C GLN A 737 12.69 9.22 -23.39
N TRP A 738 13.75 9.24 -22.58
CA TRP A 738 14.96 10.00 -22.89
C TRP A 738 15.86 9.20 -23.85
N GLY A 739 16.33 9.84 -24.92
CA GLY A 739 17.26 9.23 -25.86
C GLY A 739 17.02 9.69 -27.29
N LYS A 740 17.84 9.17 -28.21
CA LYS A 740 17.69 9.45 -29.64
C LYS A 740 16.52 8.63 -30.20
N PRO A 741 15.54 9.25 -30.89
CA PRO A 741 14.51 8.48 -31.59
C PRO A 741 15.14 7.55 -32.64
N GLU A 742 14.72 6.29 -32.66
CA GLU A 742 15.20 5.28 -33.63
C GLU A 742 14.71 5.57 -35.06
N HIS A 743 13.56 6.25 -35.18
CA HIS A 743 12.91 6.59 -36.45
C HIS A 743 12.54 8.07 -36.49
N ASP A 744 12.57 8.64 -37.69
CA ASP A 744 12.20 10.03 -37.98
C ASP A 744 11.02 10.15 -38.95
N GLU A 745 10.54 9.05 -39.54
CA GLU A 745 9.38 9.02 -40.41
C GLU A 745 8.30 8.09 -39.88
N PHE A 746 7.07 8.63 -39.78
CA PHE A 746 5.90 7.96 -39.23
C PHE A 746 4.75 8.06 -40.24
N ARG A 747 4.30 6.94 -40.78
CA ARG A 747 3.17 6.91 -41.70
C ARG A 747 1.86 6.73 -40.93
N VAL A 748 1.03 7.77 -40.90
CA VAL A 748 -0.32 7.70 -40.32
C VAL A 748 -1.25 7.05 -41.35
N LEU A 749 -1.84 5.93 -40.98
CA LEU A 749 -2.75 5.14 -41.79
C LEU A 749 -4.18 5.72 -41.74
N SER A 750 -5.02 5.31 -42.68
CA SER A 750 -6.41 5.80 -42.78
C SER A 750 -7.27 5.41 -41.57
N ASP A 751 -6.91 4.35 -40.84
CA ASP A 751 -7.55 3.96 -39.58
C ASP A 751 -7.06 4.77 -38.36
N GLY A 752 -6.14 5.71 -38.58
CA GLY A 752 -5.54 6.58 -37.57
C GLY A 752 -4.34 5.98 -36.83
N SER A 753 -3.97 4.72 -37.11
CA SER A 753 -2.78 4.08 -36.54
C SER A 753 -1.49 4.55 -37.24
N VAL A 754 -0.32 4.27 -36.65
CA VAL A 754 0.97 4.50 -37.29
C VAL A 754 1.52 3.18 -37.81
N ALA A 755 1.95 3.14 -39.06
CA ALA A 755 2.49 1.94 -39.69
C ALA A 755 3.68 1.36 -38.90
N ASP A 756 3.81 0.02 -38.93
CA ASP A 756 4.82 -0.76 -38.21
C ASP A 756 4.82 -0.53 -36.68
N ASP A 757 3.71 -0.04 -36.12
CA ASP A 757 3.55 0.30 -34.70
C ASP A 757 4.65 1.23 -34.15
N ARG A 758 5.24 2.06 -35.02
CA ARG A 758 6.29 3.02 -34.64
C ARG A 758 5.68 4.18 -33.86
N LEU A 759 6.35 4.61 -32.80
CA LEU A 759 5.93 5.78 -32.01
C LEU A 759 7.04 6.83 -31.96
N PRO A 760 6.72 8.13 -32.15
CA PRO A 760 7.68 9.20 -31.91
C PRO A 760 8.02 9.29 -30.42
N LEU A 761 9.17 9.88 -30.09
CA LEU A 761 9.49 10.20 -28.70
C LEU A 761 8.86 11.53 -28.29
N GLN A 762 8.49 11.64 -27.02
CA GLN A 762 7.84 12.83 -26.45
C GLN A 762 8.78 14.05 -26.47
N LEU A 763 10.09 13.84 -26.33
CA LEU A 763 11.08 14.90 -26.25
C LEU A 763 11.65 15.25 -27.63
N LEU A 764 11.28 16.44 -28.14
CA LEU A 764 11.90 17.04 -29.31
C LEU A 764 13.19 17.76 -28.90
N HIS A 765 14.33 17.10 -29.11
CA HIS A 765 15.65 17.64 -28.73
C HIS A 765 16.07 18.86 -29.59
N GLY A 766 16.53 19.91 -28.91
CA GLY A 766 17.09 21.13 -29.50
C GLY A 766 18.61 21.07 -29.72
N ARG A 767 19.21 22.23 -30.01
CA ARG A 767 20.61 22.42 -30.44
C ARG A 767 21.66 22.03 -29.40
N GLY A 768 21.33 22.03 -28.11
CA GLY A 768 22.19 21.58 -27.03
C GLY A 768 22.29 20.05 -26.93
N HIS A 769 21.36 19.32 -27.57
CA HIS A 769 21.29 17.85 -27.57
C HIS A 769 21.51 17.28 -28.98
N ARG A 770 22.52 17.79 -29.71
CA ARG A 770 22.73 17.47 -31.14
C ARG A 770 22.73 15.97 -31.45
N ASP A 771 23.40 15.17 -30.61
CA ASP A 771 23.53 13.73 -30.81
C ASP A 771 22.22 12.96 -30.61
N LEU A 772 21.25 13.56 -29.90
CA LEU A 772 19.93 12.99 -29.63
C LEU A 772 18.84 13.50 -30.59
N ARG A 773 19.14 14.47 -31.46
CA ARG A 773 18.15 15.03 -32.40
C ARG A 773 17.80 14.01 -33.48
N ASN A 774 16.51 13.71 -33.60
CA ASN A 774 15.94 13.00 -34.75
C ASN A 774 14.45 13.41 -34.93
N PRO A 775 14.18 14.61 -35.49
CA PRO A 775 12.84 15.21 -35.47
C PRO A 775 11.81 14.41 -36.29
N PRO A 776 10.58 14.19 -35.77
CA PRO A 776 9.59 13.36 -36.43
C PRO A 776 8.99 14.04 -37.67
N THR A 777 8.77 13.23 -38.70
CA THR A 777 8.10 13.58 -39.94
C THR A 777 6.93 12.63 -40.15
N PHE A 778 5.72 13.18 -40.19
CA PHE A 778 4.51 12.42 -40.42
C PHE A 778 4.13 12.42 -41.90
N VAL A 779 3.84 11.25 -42.44
CA VAL A 779 3.26 11.07 -43.77
C VAL A 779 1.83 10.62 -43.60
N VAL A 780 0.88 11.46 -44.02
CA VAL A 780 -0.56 11.30 -43.72
C VAL A 780 -1.38 11.74 -44.92
N ASP A 781 -2.51 11.08 -45.17
CA ASP A 781 -3.48 11.49 -46.18
C ASP A 781 -4.64 12.24 -45.52
N TYR A 782 -4.89 13.48 -45.96
CA TYR A 782 -6.02 14.29 -45.53
C TYR A 782 -7.18 14.13 -46.53
N PRO A 783 -8.26 13.41 -46.20
CA PRO A 783 -9.38 13.20 -47.13
C PRO A 783 -10.10 14.49 -47.51
N ARG A 784 -10.00 15.51 -46.65
CA ARG A 784 -10.49 16.88 -46.84
C ARG A 784 -9.52 17.86 -46.15
N PRO A 785 -9.56 19.16 -46.46
CA PRO A 785 -8.77 20.14 -45.73
C PRO A 785 -9.02 20.04 -44.21
N GLY A 786 -7.96 20.13 -43.42
CA GLY A 786 -8.00 19.99 -41.96
C GLY A 786 -6.83 20.71 -41.31
N LYS A 787 -6.53 20.36 -40.05
CA LYS A 787 -5.46 20.93 -39.25
C LYS A 787 -4.54 19.83 -38.74
N PHE A 788 -3.27 20.17 -38.65
CA PHE A 788 -2.30 19.44 -37.84
C PHE A 788 -2.03 20.23 -36.56
N ILE A 789 -2.18 19.57 -35.41
CA ILE A 789 -2.06 20.19 -34.09
C ILE A 789 -0.98 19.47 -33.29
N VAL A 790 -0.09 20.24 -32.69
CA VAL A 790 0.95 19.77 -31.77
C VAL A 790 0.65 20.32 -30.39
N HIS A 791 0.46 19.45 -29.40
CA HIS A 791 0.31 19.89 -28.01
C HIS A 791 1.66 19.92 -27.31
N VAL A 792 2.06 21.08 -26.81
CA VAL A 792 3.28 21.27 -26.04
C VAL A 792 2.95 21.37 -24.56
N ASP A 793 3.50 20.44 -23.76
CA ASP A 793 3.35 20.47 -22.31
C ASP A 793 4.45 21.32 -21.66
N LYS A 794 5.69 20.83 -21.64
CA LYS A 794 6.84 21.50 -20.99
C LYS A 794 7.97 21.77 -21.96
N VAL A 795 8.75 22.80 -21.66
CA VAL A 795 9.97 23.17 -22.38
C VAL A 795 11.09 23.37 -21.38
N SER A 796 12.27 22.83 -21.67
CA SER A 796 13.49 23.07 -20.89
C SER A 796 14.34 24.14 -21.56
N HIS A 797 14.96 25.02 -20.76
CA HIS A 797 15.89 26.09 -21.11
C HIS A 797 15.44 27.08 -22.22
N SER A 798 15.24 26.60 -23.44
CA SER A 798 14.71 27.34 -24.58
C SER A 798 14.21 26.35 -25.65
N GLY A 799 12.97 26.53 -26.10
CA GLY A 799 12.40 25.80 -27.23
C GLY A 799 12.09 26.74 -28.39
N ARG A 800 12.16 26.22 -29.63
CA ARG A 800 11.64 26.91 -30.81
C ARG A 800 10.95 25.90 -31.72
N LEU A 801 9.64 25.78 -31.58
CA LEU A 801 8.80 24.83 -32.32
C LEU A 801 8.65 25.27 -33.77
N GLN A 802 9.03 24.40 -34.70
CA GLN A 802 8.81 24.59 -36.12
C GLN A 802 7.94 23.47 -36.69
N ILE A 803 6.93 23.84 -37.47
CA ILE A 803 6.11 22.89 -38.25
C ILE A 803 6.32 23.18 -39.72
N ILE A 804 6.81 22.19 -40.46
CA ILE A 804 7.16 22.27 -41.88
C ILE A 804 6.26 21.31 -42.64
N VAL A 805 5.49 21.82 -43.60
CA VAL A 805 4.55 21.05 -44.41
C VAL A 805 5.01 21.05 -45.86
N ASP A 806 5.28 19.87 -46.42
CA ASP A 806 5.77 19.66 -47.78
C ASP A 806 7.01 20.54 -48.11
N GLY A 807 7.90 20.68 -47.13
CA GLY A 807 9.13 21.49 -47.24
C GLY A 807 8.95 22.99 -46.95
N ALA A 808 7.72 23.49 -46.82
CA ALA A 808 7.45 24.90 -46.49
C ALA A 808 7.24 25.08 -44.99
N LEU A 809 7.96 26.02 -44.37
CA LEU A 809 7.75 26.41 -42.97
C LEU A 809 6.36 27.04 -42.79
N ARG A 810 5.52 26.45 -41.94
CA ARG A 810 4.14 26.90 -41.65
C ARG A 810 3.98 27.49 -40.25
N LEU A 811 4.79 27.04 -39.30
CA LEU A 811 4.84 27.57 -37.95
C LEU A 811 6.30 27.74 -37.53
N ASP A 812 6.60 28.86 -36.90
CA ASP A 812 7.84 29.09 -36.17
C ASP A 812 7.50 29.84 -34.88
N ARG A 813 7.63 29.16 -33.73
CA ARG A 813 7.21 29.68 -32.42
C ARG A 813 8.33 29.52 -31.42
N GLU A 814 8.76 30.63 -30.86
CA GLU A 814 9.68 30.65 -29.74
C GLU A 814 8.93 30.34 -28.44
N LEU A 815 9.52 29.48 -27.63
CA LEU A 815 9.01 29.00 -26.35
C LEU A 815 10.09 29.24 -25.29
N PRO A 816 10.30 30.49 -24.86
CA PRO A 816 11.37 30.82 -23.92
C PRO A 816 11.06 30.26 -22.52
N CYS A 817 12.10 29.86 -21.77
CA CYS A 817 11.95 29.50 -20.36
C CYS A 817 12.47 30.61 -19.45
N GLY A 818 11.83 30.76 -18.30
CA GLY A 818 12.24 31.76 -17.31
C GLY A 818 11.20 31.96 -16.22
N GLU A 819 11.55 32.76 -15.22
CA GLU A 819 10.62 33.12 -14.15
C GLU A 819 9.35 33.77 -14.74
N LYS A 820 8.18 33.36 -14.24
CA LYS A 820 6.85 33.87 -14.67
C LYS A 820 6.58 33.77 -16.17
N ARG A 821 7.15 32.75 -16.83
CA ARG A 821 6.81 32.37 -18.22
C ARG A 821 5.81 31.21 -18.22
N GLY A 822 5.11 31.04 -19.35
CA GLY A 822 4.09 30.00 -19.51
C GLY A 822 3.00 30.06 -18.42
N LYS A 823 2.34 28.92 -18.18
CA LYS A 823 1.40 28.74 -17.07
C LYS A 823 2.11 28.55 -15.73
N ALA A 824 3.30 27.95 -15.76
CA ALA A 824 4.14 27.76 -14.60
C ALA A 824 5.60 27.58 -15.02
N SER A 825 6.54 28.03 -14.17
CA SER A 825 7.98 27.84 -14.40
C SER A 825 8.66 27.37 -13.12
N VAL A 826 9.56 26.41 -13.26
CA VAL A 826 10.34 25.85 -12.16
C VAL A 826 11.82 25.94 -12.52
N TYR A 827 12.61 26.57 -11.65
CA TYR A 827 14.06 26.52 -11.77
C TYR A 827 14.55 25.15 -11.31
N ARG A 828 15.44 24.52 -12.08
CA ARG A 828 16.06 23.23 -11.78
C ARG A 828 17.50 23.47 -11.34
N PRO A 829 17.80 23.51 -10.03
CA PRO A 829 19.13 23.84 -9.54
C PRO A 829 20.21 22.88 -10.06
N GLN A 830 19.87 21.59 -10.20
CA GLN A 830 20.81 20.57 -10.67
C GLN A 830 21.31 20.81 -12.10
N TRP A 831 20.52 21.45 -12.97
CA TRP A 831 20.87 21.73 -14.37
C TRP A 831 21.05 23.23 -14.65
N LYS A 832 20.89 24.07 -13.62
CA LYS A 832 21.00 25.53 -13.70
C LYS A 832 20.13 26.18 -14.78
N LEU A 833 18.95 25.62 -15.05
CA LEU A 833 18.02 26.06 -16.10
C LEU A 833 16.59 26.16 -15.58
N TRP A 834 15.72 26.79 -16.38
CA TRP A 834 14.29 26.85 -16.15
C TRP A 834 13.56 25.81 -17.01
N GLU A 835 12.62 25.09 -16.41
CA GLU A 835 11.57 24.36 -17.12
C GLU A 835 10.28 25.17 -17.06
N THR A 836 9.62 25.39 -18.19
CA THR A 836 8.38 26.15 -18.31
C THR A 836 7.26 25.26 -18.87
N THR A 837 6.11 25.26 -18.19
CA THR A 837 4.89 24.58 -18.62
C THR A 837 4.06 25.52 -19.47
N TYR A 838 3.82 25.14 -20.72
CA TYR A 838 2.97 25.85 -21.67
C TYR A 838 1.56 25.26 -21.68
N ASP A 839 1.43 23.93 -21.82
CA ASP A 839 0.14 23.21 -21.92
C ASP A 839 -0.78 23.89 -22.96
N GLU A 840 -0.29 23.98 -24.20
CA GLU A 840 -0.88 24.74 -25.31
C GLU A 840 -0.88 23.94 -26.62
N ASP A 841 -1.92 24.12 -27.42
CA ASP A 841 -2.07 23.53 -28.75
C ASP A 841 -1.60 24.49 -29.85
N PHE A 842 -0.67 24.05 -30.70
CA PHE A 842 -0.20 24.78 -31.86
C PHE A 842 -0.72 24.13 -33.15
N ALA A 843 -1.56 24.86 -33.89
CA ALA A 843 -2.23 24.34 -35.07
C ALA A 843 -1.73 25.00 -36.37
N VAL A 844 -1.66 24.22 -37.45
CA VAL A 844 -1.48 24.70 -38.83
C VAL A 844 -2.54 24.10 -39.76
N GLU A 845 -2.99 24.88 -40.73
CA GLU A 845 -3.91 24.41 -41.77
C GLU A 845 -3.19 23.47 -42.75
N ILE A 846 -3.85 22.39 -43.12
CA ILE A 846 -3.35 21.34 -43.99
C ILE A 846 -4.35 21.12 -45.15
N PRO A 847 -3.94 21.31 -46.42
CA PRO A 847 -4.81 21.02 -47.55
C PRO A 847 -4.99 19.51 -47.76
N ALA A 848 -6.07 19.12 -48.42
CA ALA A 848 -6.39 17.73 -48.73
C ALA A 848 -5.29 17.01 -49.56
N GLY A 849 -5.28 15.68 -49.49
CA GLY A 849 -4.32 14.79 -50.14
C GLY A 849 -3.17 14.35 -49.22
N ARG A 850 -2.23 13.60 -49.78
CA ARG A 850 -1.04 13.12 -49.07
C ARG A 850 -0.09 14.28 -48.72
N ARG A 851 0.29 14.36 -47.45
CA ARG A 851 1.13 15.43 -46.88
C ARG A 851 2.31 14.86 -46.11
N ARG A 852 3.41 15.60 -46.12
CA ARG A 852 4.60 15.33 -45.31
C ARG A 852 4.80 16.49 -44.31
N ILE A 853 4.65 16.19 -43.01
CA ILE A 853 4.62 17.18 -41.94
C ILE A 853 5.78 16.91 -40.98
N ARG A 854 6.80 17.74 -40.98
CA ARG A 854 7.95 17.63 -40.06
C ARG A 854 7.79 18.59 -38.89
N VAL A 855 8.03 18.09 -37.68
CA VAL A 855 8.05 18.89 -36.45
C VAL A 855 9.48 18.95 -35.93
N ASP A 856 10.03 20.15 -35.80
CA ASP A 856 11.40 20.35 -35.36
C ASP A 856 11.47 21.31 -34.17
N ASN A 857 12.55 21.19 -33.40
CA ASN A 857 12.90 22.11 -32.34
C ASN A 857 14.26 22.75 -32.66
N GLN A 858 14.25 24.05 -32.89
CA GLN A 858 15.42 24.87 -33.16
C GLN A 858 15.92 25.64 -31.93
N GLY A 859 15.30 25.43 -30.77
CA GLY A 859 15.75 25.98 -29.49
C GLY A 859 17.00 25.28 -28.97
N ASP A 860 17.45 25.68 -27.79
CA ASP A 860 18.71 25.19 -27.23
C ASP A 860 18.56 23.87 -26.47
N ASP A 861 17.36 23.52 -26.01
CA ASP A 861 17.10 22.27 -25.28
C ASP A 861 15.75 21.65 -25.70
N TRP A 862 15.15 20.73 -24.95
CA TRP A 862 14.01 19.93 -25.39
C TRP A 862 12.65 20.62 -25.24
N ILE A 863 11.71 20.25 -26.12
CA ILE A 863 10.26 20.51 -26.03
C ILE A 863 9.55 19.17 -25.82
N ALA A 864 8.72 19.06 -24.78
CA ALA A 864 7.88 17.88 -24.54
C ALA A 864 6.54 18.03 -25.27
N VAL A 865 6.34 17.21 -26.31
CA VAL A 865 5.09 17.13 -27.07
C VAL A 865 4.30 15.92 -26.61
N THR A 866 3.08 16.09 -26.10
CA THR A 866 2.29 14.97 -25.55
C THR A 866 1.26 14.39 -26.51
N ARG A 867 0.92 15.09 -27.61
CA ARG A 867 0.05 14.57 -28.67
C ARG A 867 0.28 15.28 -30.00
N TYR A 868 0.08 14.53 -31.08
CA TYR A 868 -0.07 15.03 -32.44
C TYR A 868 -1.48 14.69 -32.93
N VAL A 869 -2.23 15.68 -33.40
CA VAL A 869 -3.61 15.51 -33.88
C VAL A 869 -3.69 15.86 -35.36
N PHE A 870 -4.27 14.96 -36.15
CA PHE A 870 -4.53 15.13 -37.59
C PHE A 870 -6.04 15.14 -37.79
N THR A 871 -6.62 16.34 -37.94
CA THR A 871 -8.07 16.45 -37.84
C THR A 871 -8.77 15.80 -39.04
N GLY A 872 -9.76 14.96 -38.77
CA GLY A 872 -10.54 14.28 -39.82
C GLY A 872 -9.76 13.27 -40.69
N CYS A 873 -8.54 12.87 -40.31
CA CYS A 873 -7.73 11.92 -41.09
C CYS A 873 -8.02 10.44 -40.77
N LYS A 874 -8.68 10.15 -39.65
CA LYS A 874 -9.15 8.79 -39.35
C LYS A 874 -10.47 8.56 -40.07
N VAL A 875 -10.44 7.74 -41.12
CA VAL A 875 -11.61 7.30 -41.88
C VAL A 875 -12.21 6.07 -41.20
N LEU A 876 -13.48 6.18 -40.79
CA LEU A 876 -14.25 5.11 -40.18
C LEU A 876 -15.03 4.34 -41.26
N ASP A 877 -14.32 3.65 -42.15
CA ASP A 877 -14.92 2.73 -43.13
C ASP A 877 -15.24 1.35 -42.52
N LYS A 878 -14.73 1.11 -41.29
CA LYS A 878 -15.02 -0.04 -40.45
C LYS A 878 -15.47 0.40 -39.05
N PRO A 879 -16.25 -0.43 -38.33
CA PRO A 879 -16.62 -0.19 -36.95
C PRO A 879 -15.40 0.09 -36.06
N ASN A 880 -15.43 1.21 -35.32
CA ASN A 880 -14.33 1.61 -34.42
C ASN A 880 -14.40 0.87 -33.07
N VAL A 881 -14.24 -0.45 -33.12
CA VAL A 881 -14.44 -1.35 -31.98
C VAL A 881 -13.14 -2.07 -31.64
N LEU A 882 -12.81 -2.12 -30.35
CA LEU A 882 -11.78 -3.00 -29.81
C LEU A 882 -12.42 -4.36 -29.53
N VAL A 883 -11.85 -5.40 -30.12
CA VAL A 883 -12.31 -6.79 -29.95
C VAL A 883 -11.27 -7.55 -29.13
N CYS A 884 -11.67 -7.96 -27.93
CA CYS A 884 -10.90 -8.84 -27.06
C CYS A 884 -11.66 -10.16 -26.93
N GLY A 885 -10.97 -11.28 -27.10
CA GLY A 885 -11.62 -12.57 -27.03
C GLY A 885 -10.64 -13.69 -26.77
N MET A 886 -11.14 -14.69 -26.05
CA MET A 886 -10.42 -15.92 -25.76
C MET A 886 -11.40 -17.08 -25.72
N LYS A 887 -10.90 -18.29 -25.96
CA LYS A 887 -11.71 -19.51 -25.94
C LYS A 887 -11.00 -20.66 -25.28
N SER A 888 -11.79 -21.53 -24.67
CA SER A 888 -11.44 -22.84 -24.14
C SER A 888 -12.27 -23.91 -24.86
N PRO A 889 -12.03 -25.21 -24.60
CA PRO A 889 -12.85 -26.29 -25.14
C PRO A 889 -14.36 -26.16 -24.85
N SER A 890 -14.76 -25.68 -23.66
CA SER A 890 -16.17 -25.61 -23.27
C SER A 890 -16.84 -24.25 -23.49
N VAL A 891 -16.07 -23.15 -23.54
CA VAL A 891 -16.64 -21.80 -23.64
C VAL A 891 -15.71 -20.84 -24.38
N ALA A 892 -16.29 -19.92 -25.14
CA ALA A 892 -15.60 -18.74 -25.65
C ALA A 892 -16.17 -17.47 -25.01
N VAL A 893 -15.33 -16.47 -24.80
CA VAL A 893 -15.73 -15.15 -24.31
C VAL A 893 -15.23 -14.07 -25.26
N VAL A 894 -16.06 -13.06 -25.50
CA VAL A 894 -15.73 -11.89 -26.30
C VAL A 894 -16.20 -10.65 -25.58
N TRP A 895 -15.34 -9.64 -25.49
CA TRP A 895 -15.69 -8.28 -25.09
C TRP A 895 -15.46 -7.35 -26.27
N LEU A 896 -16.50 -6.59 -26.60
CA LEU A 896 -16.51 -5.61 -27.68
C LEU A 896 -16.65 -4.24 -27.04
N GLN A 897 -15.67 -3.37 -27.27
CA GLN A 897 -15.68 -2.02 -26.73
C GLN A 897 -15.67 -1.00 -27.86
N ASN A 898 -16.61 -0.05 -27.82
CA ASN A 898 -16.48 1.19 -28.57
C ASN A 898 -15.17 1.86 -28.15
N ARG A 899 -14.20 2.00 -29.07
CA ARG A 899 -12.89 2.58 -28.75
C ARG A 899 -12.97 4.02 -28.24
N GLU A 900 -14.03 4.74 -28.61
CA GLU A 900 -14.29 6.10 -28.12
C GLU A 900 -14.87 6.10 -26.70
N SER A 901 -15.43 4.99 -26.21
CA SER A 901 -15.92 4.86 -24.83
C SER A 901 -14.76 4.59 -23.86
N CYS A 902 -13.86 5.58 -23.76
CA CYS A 902 -12.75 5.62 -22.82
C CYS A 902 -12.91 6.78 -21.83
N TRP A 903 -12.19 6.71 -20.70
CA TRP A 903 -12.26 7.70 -19.62
C TRP A 903 -12.13 9.15 -20.11
N HIS A 904 -11.21 9.41 -21.03
CA HIS A 904 -10.89 10.76 -21.47
C HIS A 904 -12.03 11.39 -22.29
N LEU A 905 -12.62 10.64 -23.22
CA LEU A 905 -13.71 11.14 -24.05
C LEU A 905 -15.04 11.21 -23.28
N HIS A 906 -15.25 10.33 -22.30
CA HIS A 906 -16.36 10.47 -21.35
C HIS A 906 -16.25 11.75 -20.53
N GLY A 907 -15.06 12.08 -20.02
CA GLY A 907 -14.81 13.34 -19.32
C GLY A 907 -15.08 14.59 -20.19
N ARG A 908 -15.02 14.45 -21.52
CA ARG A 908 -15.34 15.49 -22.50
C ARG A 908 -16.75 15.41 -23.08
N GLN A 909 -17.57 14.44 -22.67
CA GLN A 909 -18.88 14.17 -23.24
C GLN A 909 -18.85 13.97 -24.77
N ALA A 910 -17.77 13.37 -25.28
CA ALA A 910 -17.45 13.28 -26.70
C ALA A 910 -17.51 11.84 -27.24
N VAL A 911 -18.27 10.96 -26.60
CA VAL A 911 -18.39 9.55 -27.00
C VAL A 911 -19.52 9.39 -28.01
N GLY A 912 -19.18 9.11 -29.27
CA GLY A 912 -20.14 8.74 -30.31
C GLY A 912 -20.45 7.24 -30.27
N PRO A 913 -21.71 6.81 -30.48
CA PRO A 913 -22.02 5.39 -30.60
C PRO A 913 -21.50 4.81 -31.92
N VAL A 914 -21.17 3.51 -31.92
CA VAL A 914 -20.86 2.77 -33.15
C VAL A 914 -22.14 2.23 -33.75
N ASP A 915 -22.40 2.54 -35.03
CA ASP A 915 -23.55 2.02 -35.78
C ASP A 915 -23.54 0.49 -35.86
N ALA A 916 -24.70 -0.12 -36.07
CA ALA A 916 -24.85 -1.57 -36.07
C ALA A 916 -23.90 -2.25 -37.08
N PHE A 917 -23.26 -3.32 -36.63
CA PHE A 917 -22.18 -3.97 -37.36
C PHE A 917 -22.21 -5.49 -37.18
N ARG A 918 -21.43 -6.20 -37.97
CA ARG A 918 -21.20 -7.63 -37.82
C ARG A 918 -19.72 -7.95 -37.68
N LEU A 919 -19.43 -9.09 -37.06
CA LEU A 919 -18.10 -9.69 -37.06
C LEU A 919 -18.19 -11.22 -37.15
N ALA A 920 -17.15 -11.85 -37.68
CA ALA A 920 -17.01 -13.30 -37.72
C ALA A 920 -15.98 -13.76 -36.69
N LEU A 921 -16.39 -14.65 -35.79
CA LEU A 921 -15.52 -15.33 -34.84
C LEU A 921 -15.11 -16.69 -35.38
N ALA A 922 -13.81 -17.00 -35.37
CA ALA A 922 -13.29 -18.25 -35.93
C ALA A 922 -13.17 -19.37 -34.88
N GLY A 923 -13.09 -20.62 -35.36
CA GLY A 923 -12.78 -21.78 -34.54
C GLY A 923 -13.98 -22.37 -33.79
N PHE A 924 -15.20 -22.19 -34.31
CA PHE A 924 -16.42 -22.78 -33.76
C PHE A 924 -16.82 -24.01 -34.57
N GLY A 925 -17.05 -25.16 -33.91
CA GLY A 925 -17.54 -26.36 -34.59
C GLY A 925 -18.92 -26.15 -35.21
N GLN A 926 -19.21 -26.84 -36.32
CA GLN A 926 -20.52 -26.77 -36.96
C GLN A 926 -21.65 -27.12 -35.99
N GLY A 927 -22.77 -26.41 -36.08
CA GLY A 927 -23.94 -26.61 -35.23
C GLY A 927 -24.35 -25.35 -34.47
N ARG A 928 -25.35 -25.49 -33.60
CA ARG A 928 -25.86 -24.38 -32.78
C ARG A 928 -24.95 -24.11 -31.60
N HIS A 929 -24.83 -22.83 -31.25
CA HIS A 929 -24.13 -22.32 -30.07
C HIS A 929 -25.09 -21.41 -29.32
N ARG A 930 -25.09 -21.50 -27.99
CA ARG A 930 -25.84 -20.63 -27.09
C ARG A 930 -24.97 -19.42 -26.74
N LEU A 931 -25.48 -18.24 -27.01
CA LEU A 931 -24.84 -16.96 -26.71
C LEU A 931 -25.58 -16.30 -25.56
N GLU A 932 -24.86 -16.00 -24.49
CA GLU A 932 -25.34 -15.23 -23.35
C GLU A 932 -24.67 -13.86 -23.39
N TRP A 933 -25.46 -12.82 -23.64
CA TRP A 933 -25.00 -11.43 -23.70
C TRP A 933 -25.03 -10.82 -22.30
N TRP A 934 -24.03 -10.00 -21.99
CA TRP A 934 -23.84 -9.41 -20.67
C TRP A 934 -23.79 -7.89 -20.76
N GLU A 935 -24.54 -7.24 -19.87
CA GLU A 935 -24.33 -5.84 -19.53
C GLU A 935 -23.12 -5.78 -18.58
N THR A 936 -22.10 -5.02 -18.96
CA THR A 936 -20.76 -5.10 -18.37
C THR A 936 -20.58 -4.25 -17.12
N TRP A 937 -21.43 -3.24 -16.89
CA TRP A 937 -21.34 -2.36 -15.71
C TRP A 937 -21.91 -3.01 -14.45
N GLU A 938 -22.98 -3.78 -14.58
CA GLU A 938 -23.61 -4.51 -13.48
C GLU A 938 -23.14 -5.98 -13.43
N GLY A 939 -22.52 -6.46 -14.51
CA GLY A 939 -22.09 -7.85 -14.67
C GLY A 939 -23.28 -8.79 -14.58
N ARG A 940 -24.29 -8.60 -15.44
CA ARG A 940 -25.46 -9.50 -15.51
C ARG A 940 -25.82 -9.91 -16.93
N PRO A 941 -26.39 -11.10 -17.12
CA PRO A 941 -26.98 -11.48 -18.40
C PRO A 941 -28.09 -10.48 -18.80
N SER A 942 -28.04 -10.01 -20.04
CA SER A 942 -29.04 -9.09 -20.63
C SER A 942 -29.98 -9.82 -21.58
N ARG A 943 -29.47 -10.78 -22.36
CA ARG A 943 -30.27 -11.66 -23.23
C ARG A 943 -29.53 -12.96 -23.56
N THR A 944 -30.25 -13.95 -24.04
CA THR A 944 -29.69 -15.19 -24.59
C THR A 944 -30.25 -15.42 -25.99
N GLU A 945 -29.42 -15.95 -26.90
CA GLU A 945 -29.85 -16.39 -28.22
C GLU A 945 -29.08 -17.65 -28.67
N GLU A 946 -29.56 -18.30 -29.73
CA GLU A 946 -28.85 -19.40 -30.39
C GLU A 946 -28.46 -18.99 -31.80
N LEU A 947 -27.20 -19.21 -32.16
CA LEU A 947 -26.69 -19.00 -33.52
C LEU A 947 -25.99 -20.25 -34.03
N ALA A 948 -26.15 -20.54 -35.31
CA ALA A 948 -25.44 -21.65 -35.95
C ALA A 948 -24.08 -21.18 -36.47
N ALA A 949 -23.02 -21.95 -36.18
CA ALA A 949 -21.72 -21.76 -36.81
C ALA A 949 -21.66 -22.50 -38.16
N THR A 950 -21.19 -21.82 -39.19
CA THR A 950 -21.01 -22.33 -40.56
C THR A 950 -19.57 -22.08 -41.01
N ASP A 951 -18.95 -23.01 -41.72
CA ASP A 951 -17.55 -22.92 -42.17
C ASP A 951 -16.56 -22.56 -41.05
N SER A 952 -16.75 -23.19 -39.89
CA SER A 952 -15.96 -22.94 -38.67
C SER A 952 -16.03 -21.51 -38.13
N ARG A 953 -17.05 -20.74 -38.53
CA ARG A 953 -17.24 -19.33 -38.16
C ARG A 953 -18.61 -19.09 -37.55
N LEU A 954 -18.65 -18.23 -36.53
CA LEU A 954 -19.87 -17.74 -35.90
C LEU A 954 -20.01 -16.24 -36.20
N ILE A 955 -21.06 -15.86 -36.92
CA ILE A 955 -21.28 -14.47 -37.32
C ILE A 955 -22.17 -13.80 -36.27
N LEU A 956 -21.62 -12.78 -35.60
CA LEU A 956 -22.35 -11.98 -34.62
C LEU A 956 -22.87 -10.70 -35.28
N ALA A 957 -24.16 -10.42 -35.10
CA ALA A 957 -24.75 -9.13 -35.42
C ALA A 957 -24.86 -8.29 -34.15
N ILE A 958 -24.15 -7.17 -34.12
CA ILE A 958 -24.11 -6.26 -32.97
C ILE A 958 -25.04 -5.09 -33.30
N PRO A 959 -26.06 -4.83 -32.48
CA PRO A 959 -26.83 -3.60 -32.63
C PRO A 959 -25.92 -2.39 -32.35
N LYS A 960 -26.47 -1.19 -32.47
CA LYS A 960 -25.77 0.05 -32.11
C LYS A 960 -25.06 -0.09 -30.74
N LEU A 961 -23.74 0.12 -30.71
CA LEU A 961 -22.90 -0.08 -29.53
C LEU A 961 -22.49 1.28 -28.96
N THR A 962 -23.03 1.62 -27.78
CA THR A 962 -22.73 2.90 -27.14
C THR A 962 -21.40 2.86 -26.37
N THR A 963 -21.22 1.86 -25.51
CA THR A 963 -20.02 1.71 -24.68
C THR A 963 -19.31 0.41 -24.98
N ASP A 964 -19.88 -0.71 -24.57
CA ASP A 964 -19.28 -2.02 -24.65
C ASP A 964 -20.31 -3.11 -24.32
N VAL A 965 -19.98 -4.34 -24.68
CA VAL A 965 -20.80 -5.53 -24.39
C VAL A 965 -19.91 -6.75 -24.30
N ALA A 966 -20.27 -7.72 -23.46
CA ALA A 966 -19.59 -9.01 -23.39
C ALA A 966 -20.52 -10.16 -23.75
N VAL A 967 -19.95 -11.26 -24.24
CA VAL A 967 -20.69 -12.46 -24.63
C VAL A 967 -19.97 -13.69 -24.12
N LYS A 968 -20.71 -14.62 -23.52
CA LYS A 968 -20.28 -16.01 -23.29
C LYS A 968 -20.93 -16.90 -24.34
N ILE A 969 -20.13 -17.71 -25.02
CA ILE A 969 -20.58 -18.57 -26.12
C ILE A 969 -20.26 -20.01 -25.73
N ARG A 970 -21.29 -20.86 -25.66
CA ARG A 970 -21.18 -22.27 -25.29
C ARG A 970 -21.86 -23.14 -26.33
N ARG A 971 -21.46 -24.40 -26.44
CA ARG A 971 -22.31 -25.40 -27.10
C ARG A 971 -23.53 -25.68 -26.21
N PRO A 972 -24.73 -25.82 -26.78
CA PRO A 972 -25.97 -26.06 -26.04
C PRO A 972 -25.96 -27.37 -25.24
#